data_AF-A0ABD2V710-F1
#
_entry.id   AF-A0ABD2V710-F1
#
_cell.length_a   1.000
_cell.length_b   1.000
_cell.length_c   1.000
_cell.angle_alpha   90.00
_cell.angle_beta   90.00
_cell.angle_gamma   90.00
#
_symmetry.space_group_name_H-M   'P 1'
#
loop_
_entity.id
_entity.type
_entity.pdbx_description
1 polymer ?
#
loop_
_entity_poly.entity_id
_entity_poly.type
_entity_poly.pdbx_seq_one_letter_code
_entity_poly.pdbx_strand_id
1 'polypeptide(L)'
;MENGKGPASGPKKLPFTPKAIIHQRFGTKACYKVEEVQEAVQNGCPGLVIPQRGPCLFRCSLQLPEFSVVSEAFRRKKDAEQSAAEKAIQQLGIQPKEDTLTVEQAWDELVGRLSYLFSIEFLSAIHPLSGHFRAALVREGHLNGFIPLVAIATFDAKINSLCKYISSEMESSPLLVMSLIIEAAKRLEDSLLFSEEKLSLKRLAPHPPEIIQSLPKNEPNFPESISFEAIRVPSSAEKTVEPVILNASSGNYYLDVIAKELGVEDASKVLISRTIGKASSETRLYFCAPESTTIGSSSELYMKQASSFKGYVNTIATYLSGQEICGDAILASVGYTRKSTDLFYEDLSLRAYYRILANKIPSGIYKLSREAILAAELPTAFTTRSNWRGSFPRDILCTFCCQHRLSEPVFSSDSIEPLPDLPGRKRLRDTSSGENKTNEGVLAATAVAQEGCNLVYRCTVKIYSKCQELILLCSPKESYKKQIDAIHSTALKVLSWLDRFLDKVDMSVEEMTSSAKGFDILIYPQQLVKEFTLCQTLPKYQWGSATLAGSFVCPSYSNVQNNTLEEELSSGTTPSSGSLVCVTYKIYLATERECIMEHLEGSEEFEFEIGSGAVSPVLEAVVTQMSVDQSACFTMELPAKEIVLAVAHDSANIISLLSSGTCLMKCEVTLLRVTVPLEDRMEQALFSPPLSKQRVEYAVQHIRESCAASLVDFGCGSGSLLESLLAYQTSLEKIAGVDISQRALARAAKILHSKLNGNIEAEQPINSIKSAILYDGSILTCDSRLCGYDIATCLEVIEHMEEHDACSFGDIVLSSFCPQILIVSTPNYEYNVILQKSTPQYQDDDPDEKSQQQSCKFRNHDHKFEWTRQQFCQWASELALRHNYDVEFSGVGGEPNKEPGFASQIAVFRRKYSSPVNADFTEHYDVIWEWSSSNNS
;
A
#
# COMPACT_ATOMS: atom_id res chain seq x y z
N MET A 1 -16.33 51.96 10.10
CA MET A 1 -14.99 51.80 9.54
C MET A 1 -15.02 50.58 8.65
N GLU A 2 -15.01 50.83 7.35
CA GLU A 2 -14.87 49.83 6.29
C GLU A 2 -13.51 49.14 6.47
N ASN A 3 -13.52 47.83 6.70
CA ASN A 3 -12.32 47.03 6.57
C ASN A 3 -12.42 46.28 5.25
N GLY A 4 -11.65 46.78 4.27
CA GLY A 4 -11.55 46.23 2.94
C GLY A 4 -11.14 44.75 2.95
N LYS A 5 -11.95 43.92 2.29
CA LYS A 5 -11.52 42.61 1.83
C LYS A 5 -10.40 42.80 0.82
N GLY A 6 -9.19 42.36 1.16
CA GLY A 6 -8.12 42.20 0.17
C GLY A 6 -8.57 41.24 -0.95
N PRO A 7 -8.05 41.38 -2.17
CA PRO A 7 -8.43 40.51 -3.28
C PRO A 7 -8.07 39.07 -2.92
N ALA A 8 -9.07 38.18 -3.00
CA ALA A 8 -8.87 36.75 -2.80
C ALA A 8 -7.79 36.26 -3.78
N SER A 9 -6.65 35.84 -3.25
CA SER A 9 -5.62 35.18 -4.05
C SER A 9 -6.24 33.92 -4.65
N GLY A 10 -6.36 33.88 -5.98
CA GLY A 10 -6.85 32.71 -6.70
C GLY A 10 -6.05 31.44 -6.35
N PRO A 11 -6.59 30.24 -6.65
CA PRO A 11 -5.93 28.99 -6.34
C PRO A 11 -4.55 28.96 -6.99
N LYS A 12 -3.49 29.05 -6.18
CA LYS A 12 -2.11 28.87 -6.64
C LYS A 12 -2.02 27.48 -7.26
N LYS A 13 -1.88 27.41 -8.59
CA LYS A 13 -1.48 26.15 -9.25
C LYS A 13 -0.20 25.68 -8.56
N LEU A 14 -0.11 24.38 -8.28
CA LEU A 14 1.17 23.76 -7.94
C LEU A 14 2.18 24.20 -9.02
N PRO A 15 3.33 24.78 -8.65
CA PRO A 15 4.32 25.20 -9.63
C PRO A 15 4.68 24.00 -10.51
N PHE A 16 4.68 24.18 -11.83
CA PHE A 16 5.11 23.14 -12.75
C PHE A 16 6.46 22.59 -12.30
N THR A 17 6.61 21.26 -12.28
CA THR A 17 7.92 20.67 -11.95
C THR A 17 8.98 21.23 -12.89
N PRO A 18 10.22 21.47 -12.44
CA PRO A 18 11.31 21.98 -13.27
C PRO A 18 11.43 21.25 -14.62
N LYS A 19 11.29 19.92 -14.62
CA LYS A 19 11.29 19.10 -15.83
C LYS A 19 10.16 19.44 -16.82
N ALA A 20 8.96 19.74 -16.32
CA ALA A 20 7.82 20.13 -17.16
C ALA A 20 8.03 21.49 -17.83
N ILE A 21 8.65 22.45 -17.13
CA ILE A 21 8.99 23.78 -17.67
C ILE A 21 10.00 23.65 -18.82
N ILE A 22 11.06 22.86 -18.63
CA ILE A 22 12.04 22.60 -19.69
C ILE A 22 11.39 21.89 -20.89
N HIS A 23 10.55 20.87 -20.64
CA HIS A 23 9.85 20.18 -21.72
C HIS A 23 8.88 21.10 -22.47
N GLN A 24 8.18 22.01 -21.79
CA GLN A 24 7.27 22.97 -22.44
C GLN A 24 8.01 23.88 -23.43
N ARG A 25 9.24 24.29 -23.10
CA ARG A 25 10.00 25.25 -23.92
C ARG A 25 10.84 24.59 -25.01
N PHE A 26 11.45 23.44 -24.71
CA PHE A 26 12.40 22.78 -25.62
C PHE A 26 11.87 21.47 -26.22
N GLY A 27 10.81 20.90 -25.66
CA GLY A 27 10.20 19.66 -26.13
C GLY A 27 11.21 18.53 -26.27
N THR A 28 11.22 17.88 -27.44
CA THR A 28 12.14 16.79 -27.78
C THR A 28 13.59 17.24 -27.94
N LYS A 29 13.89 18.54 -27.93
CA LYS A 29 15.25 19.07 -28.03
C LYS A 29 16.01 19.04 -26.70
N ALA A 30 15.34 18.73 -25.59
CA ALA A 30 15.95 18.53 -24.29
C ALA A 30 16.25 17.04 -24.06
N CYS A 31 17.52 16.68 -23.87
CA CYS A 31 17.94 15.29 -23.65
C CYS A 31 18.50 15.11 -22.23
N TYR A 32 17.85 14.24 -21.44
CA TYR A 32 18.32 13.85 -20.11
C TYR A 32 19.12 12.55 -20.21
N LYS A 33 20.42 12.60 -19.88
CA LYS A 33 21.29 11.44 -19.74
C LYS A 33 21.56 11.22 -18.27
N VAL A 34 21.20 10.05 -17.75
CA VAL A 34 21.45 9.70 -16.35
C VAL A 34 22.57 8.69 -16.30
N GLU A 35 23.60 9.03 -15.53
CA GLU A 35 24.77 8.21 -15.28
C GLU A 35 24.73 7.70 -13.85
N GLU A 36 25.13 6.45 -13.68
CA GLU A 36 25.34 5.85 -12.37
C GLU A 36 26.70 6.29 -11.86
N VAL A 37 26.69 7.01 -10.74
CA VAL A 37 27.90 7.39 -10.02
C VAL A 37 28.07 6.40 -8.89
N GLN A 38 29.01 5.49 -9.07
CA GLN A 38 29.49 4.66 -7.97
C GLN A 38 30.34 5.56 -7.07
N GLU A 39 29.94 5.72 -5.81
CA GLU A 39 30.86 6.25 -4.81
C GLU A 39 32.07 5.31 -4.70
N ALA A 40 33.23 5.88 -4.39
CA ALA A 40 34.42 5.09 -4.07
C ALA A 40 34.04 4.02 -3.04
N VAL A 41 34.55 2.80 -3.22
CA VAL A 41 34.35 1.68 -2.29
C VAL A 41 34.71 2.18 -0.88
N GLN A 42 33.69 2.52 -0.08
CA GLN A 42 33.88 2.79 1.33
C GLN A 42 34.09 1.43 1.98
N ASN A 43 35.29 0.89 1.87
CA ASN A 43 35.75 -0.13 2.80
C ASN A 43 35.93 0.58 4.14
N GLY A 44 34.81 0.79 4.86
CA GLY A 44 34.81 1.21 6.26
C GLY A 44 35.45 0.18 7.21
N CYS A 45 36.02 -0.89 6.65
CA CYS A 45 36.81 -1.91 7.33
C CYS A 45 38.07 -2.19 6.49
N PRO A 46 39.23 -1.62 6.87
CA PRO A 46 40.55 -1.96 6.32
C PRO A 46 40.81 -3.48 6.35
N GLY A 47 41.44 -4.00 5.29
CA GLY A 47 41.81 -5.42 5.18
C GLY A 47 40.67 -6.38 4.79
N LEU A 48 39.44 -5.89 4.61
CA LEU A 48 38.32 -6.72 4.15
C LEU A 48 38.46 -7.01 2.64
N VAL A 49 38.58 -8.29 2.28
CA VAL A 49 38.73 -8.76 0.89
C VAL A 49 37.42 -8.69 0.11
N ILE A 50 36.27 -8.72 0.79
CA ILE A 50 34.94 -8.66 0.17
C ILE A 50 34.63 -7.23 -0.31
N PRO A 51 34.48 -6.98 -1.63
CA PRO A 51 34.20 -5.66 -2.15
C PRO A 51 32.80 -5.20 -1.78
N GLN A 52 32.70 -4.07 -1.07
CA GLN A 52 31.42 -3.48 -0.71
C GLN A 52 30.98 -2.48 -1.77
N ARG A 53 29.95 -2.82 -2.53
CA ARG A 53 29.31 -1.86 -3.43
C ARG A 53 28.50 -0.86 -2.58
N GLY A 54 28.92 0.40 -2.61
CA GLY A 54 28.17 1.51 -2.03
C GLY A 54 26.79 1.68 -2.70
N PRO A 55 25.88 2.46 -2.11
CA PRO A 55 24.61 2.76 -2.74
C PRO A 55 24.85 3.44 -4.10
N CYS A 56 24.21 2.94 -5.15
CA CYS A 56 24.31 3.55 -6.47
C CYS A 56 23.66 4.94 -6.43
N LEU A 57 24.45 5.98 -6.68
CA LEU A 57 23.95 7.33 -6.87
C LEU A 57 23.74 7.59 -8.36
N PHE A 58 22.89 8.55 -8.67
CA PHE A 58 22.54 8.95 -10.01
C PHE A 58 22.89 10.42 -10.21
N ARG A 59 23.53 10.71 -11.33
CA ARG A 59 23.78 12.07 -11.79
C ARG A 59 23.13 12.24 -13.15
N CYS A 60 22.50 13.38 -13.40
CA CYS A 60 21.85 13.66 -14.67
C CYS A 60 22.56 14.80 -15.40
N SER A 61 22.96 14.55 -16.64
CA SER A 61 23.34 15.57 -17.61
C SER A 61 22.13 15.90 -18.49
N LEU A 62 21.67 17.15 -18.42
CA LEU A 62 20.64 17.70 -19.30
C LEU A 62 21.31 18.49 -20.43
N GLN A 63 21.15 18.00 -21.66
CA GLN A 63 21.59 18.68 -22.88
C GLN A 63 20.42 19.49 -23.46
N LEU A 64 20.62 20.80 -23.58
CA LEU A 64 19.73 21.73 -24.28
C LEU A 64 20.43 22.25 -25.55
N PRO A 65 19.71 22.87 -26.51
CA PRO A 65 20.31 23.40 -27.73
C PRO A 65 21.41 24.44 -27.50
N GLU A 66 21.33 25.18 -26.39
CA GLU A 66 22.18 26.33 -26.10
C GLU A 66 23.37 25.97 -25.18
N PHE A 67 23.19 25.00 -24.28
CA PHE A 67 24.19 24.58 -23.30
C PHE A 67 23.80 23.24 -22.65
N SER A 68 24.69 22.69 -21.82
CA SER A 68 24.44 21.49 -21.03
C SER A 68 24.64 21.74 -19.54
N VAL A 69 23.81 21.10 -18.72
CA VAL A 69 23.87 21.18 -17.25
C VAL A 69 24.04 19.81 -16.66
N VAL A 70 24.74 19.71 -15.54
CA VAL A 70 24.91 18.46 -14.81
C VAL A 70 24.42 18.64 -13.37
N SER A 71 23.58 17.72 -12.90
CA SER A 71 23.10 17.69 -11.52
C SER A 71 24.19 17.26 -10.55
N GLU A 72 23.90 17.40 -9.26
CA GLU A 72 24.61 16.65 -8.21
C GLU A 72 24.25 15.16 -8.24
N ALA A 73 24.90 14.37 -7.38
CA ALA A 73 24.61 12.95 -7.22
C ALA A 73 23.43 12.75 -6.24
N PHE A 74 22.41 12.00 -6.65
CA PHE A 74 21.21 11.73 -5.86
C PHE A 74 20.97 10.23 -5.74
N ARG A 75 20.31 9.79 -4.66
CA ARG A 75 19.92 8.38 -4.48
C ARG A 75 18.85 7.91 -5.46
N ARG A 76 18.05 8.84 -6.02
CA ARG A 76 16.98 8.54 -6.98
C ARG A 76 17.25 9.22 -8.31
N LYS A 77 17.10 8.46 -9.38
CA LYS A 77 17.18 8.96 -10.76
C LYS A 77 16.30 10.18 -11.03
N LYS A 78 15.05 10.17 -10.53
CA LYS A 78 14.11 11.28 -10.73
C LYS A 78 14.59 12.60 -10.11
N ASP A 79 15.21 12.54 -8.94
CA ASP A 79 15.66 13.74 -8.23
C ASP A 79 16.86 14.37 -8.95
N ALA A 80 17.76 13.53 -9.49
CA ALA A 80 18.86 13.98 -10.35
C ALA A 80 18.33 14.69 -11.61
N GLU A 81 17.32 14.14 -12.28
CA GLU A 81 16.69 14.76 -13.45
C GLU A 81 16.02 16.11 -13.11
N GLN A 82 15.32 16.20 -11.97
CA GLN A 82 14.69 17.45 -11.52
C GLN A 82 15.75 18.51 -11.18
N SER A 83 16.81 18.13 -10.47
CA SER A 83 17.92 19.03 -10.14
C SER A 83 18.64 19.55 -11.39
N ALA A 84 18.87 18.70 -12.41
CA ALA A 84 19.42 19.13 -13.69
C ALA A 84 18.51 20.15 -14.40
N ALA A 85 17.19 19.90 -14.38
CA ALA A 85 16.21 20.82 -14.95
C ALA A 85 16.16 22.16 -14.19
N GLU A 86 16.23 22.13 -12.85
CA GLU A 86 16.22 23.33 -12.01
C GLU A 86 17.47 24.20 -12.24
N LYS A 87 18.65 23.58 -12.28
CA LYS A 87 19.91 24.29 -12.62
C LYS A 87 19.85 24.89 -14.04
N ALA A 88 19.24 24.20 -15.00
CA ALA A 88 19.04 24.75 -16.35
C ALA A 88 18.06 25.93 -16.38
N ILE A 89 16.97 25.88 -15.62
CA ILE A 89 16.02 26.99 -15.46
C ILE A 89 16.74 28.21 -14.86
N GLN A 90 17.55 28.01 -13.83
CA GLN A 90 18.35 29.07 -13.20
C GLN A 90 19.34 29.69 -14.20
N GLN A 91 20.06 28.88 -14.98
CA GLN A 91 21.02 29.38 -15.99
C GLN A 91 20.35 30.10 -17.17
N LEU A 92 19.15 29.67 -17.58
CA LEU A 92 18.36 30.37 -18.60
C LEU A 92 17.75 31.68 -18.09
N GLY A 93 17.90 32.01 -16.80
CA GLY A 93 17.23 33.13 -16.16
C GLY A 93 15.70 33.02 -16.26
N ILE A 94 15.16 31.81 -16.37
CA ILE A 94 13.72 31.57 -16.37
C ILE A 94 13.27 31.77 -14.93
N GLN A 95 12.86 32.99 -14.61
CA GLN A 95 11.91 33.19 -13.52
C GLN A 95 10.69 32.32 -13.88
N PRO A 96 10.23 31.39 -13.02
CA PRO A 96 8.93 30.77 -13.20
C PRO A 96 7.93 31.92 -13.13
N LYS A 97 7.60 32.49 -14.28
CA LYS A 97 6.57 33.51 -14.36
C LYS A 97 5.33 32.83 -13.78
N GLU A 98 4.88 33.32 -12.64
CA GLU A 98 3.46 33.46 -12.43
C GLU A 98 3.00 34.30 -13.63
N ASP A 99 2.68 33.66 -14.76
CA ASP A 99 1.99 34.31 -15.89
C ASP A 99 0.62 34.71 -15.33
N THR A 100 0.62 35.80 -14.57
CA THR A 100 -0.55 36.50 -14.10
C THR A 100 -1.07 37.25 -15.30
N LEU A 101 -1.80 36.52 -16.15
CA LEU A 101 -2.63 37.10 -17.21
C LEU A 101 -3.40 38.30 -16.63
N THR A 102 -3.60 39.39 -17.35
CA THR A 102 -4.63 40.33 -16.88
C THR A 102 -6.01 39.73 -17.17
N VAL A 103 -7.06 40.13 -16.42
CA VAL A 103 -8.43 39.66 -16.71
C VAL A 103 -8.82 40.00 -18.15
N GLU A 104 -8.37 41.15 -18.67
CA GLU A 104 -8.58 41.58 -20.06
C GLU A 104 -7.86 40.67 -21.06
N GLN A 105 -6.58 40.34 -20.83
CA GLN A 105 -5.85 39.40 -21.69
C GLN A 105 -6.48 38.00 -21.68
N ALA A 106 -7.02 37.56 -20.54
CA ALA A 106 -7.74 36.29 -20.47
C ALA A 106 -9.04 36.31 -21.28
N TRP A 107 -9.74 37.45 -21.33
CA TRP A 107 -10.89 37.65 -22.23
C TRP A 107 -10.49 37.62 -23.70
N ASP A 108 -9.41 38.30 -24.08
CA ASP A 108 -8.93 38.31 -25.46
C ASP A 108 -8.48 36.91 -25.92
N GLU A 109 -7.79 36.17 -25.05
CA GLU A 109 -7.45 34.77 -25.31
C GLU A 109 -8.68 33.86 -25.41
N LEU A 110 -9.73 34.13 -24.62
CA LEU A 110 -10.98 33.38 -24.67
C LEU A 110 -11.69 33.60 -26.01
N VAL A 111 -11.79 34.86 -26.44
CA VAL A 111 -12.36 35.24 -27.74
C VAL A 111 -11.55 34.64 -28.89
N GLY A 112 -10.21 34.75 -28.84
CA GLY A 112 -9.33 34.17 -29.85
C GLY A 112 -9.45 32.64 -29.92
N ARG A 113 -9.56 31.97 -28.76
CA ARG A 113 -9.77 30.51 -28.72
C ARG A 113 -11.13 30.14 -29.31
N LEU A 114 -12.19 30.88 -28.98
CA LEU A 114 -13.52 30.64 -29.52
C LEU A 114 -13.55 30.82 -31.05
N SER A 115 -12.93 31.89 -31.57
CA SER A 115 -12.77 32.13 -33.01
C SER A 115 -12.06 30.96 -33.71
N TYR A 116 -10.96 30.45 -33.12
CA TYR A 116 -10.25 29.29 -33.64
C TYR A 116 -11.10 28.01 -33.65
N LEU A 117 -11.89 27.74 -32.61
CA LEU A 117 -12.77 26.56 -32.57
C LEU A 117 -13.78 26.53 -33.72
N PHE A 118 -14.27 27.70 -34.16
CA PHE A 118 -15.17 27.81 -35.30
C PHE A 118 -14.45 28.02 -36.63
N SER A 119 -13.12 27.98 -36.66
CA SER A 119 -12.34 28.05 -37.90
C SER A 119 -12.47 26.76 -38.72
N ILE A 120 -12.19 26.87 -40.01
CA ILE A 120 -12.20 25.73 -40.93
C ILE A 120 -11.09 24.73 -40.57
N GLU A 121 -9.93 25.23 -40.13
CA GLU A 121 -8.76 24.43 -39.76
C GLU A 121 -9.07 23.49 -38.57
N PHE A 122 -9.89 23.95 -37.62
CA PHE A 122 -10.21 23.18 -36.41
C PHE A 122 -10.98 21.89 -36.67
N LEU A 123 -11.78 21.82 -37.74
CA LEU A 123 -12.52 20.59 -38.09
C LEU A 123 -11.59 19.39 -38.32
N SER A 124 -10.38 19.65 -38.80
CA SER A 124 -9.35 18.63 -39.04
C SER A 124 -8.45 18.36 -37.83
N ALA A 125 -8.60 19.13 -36.75
CA ALA A 125 -7.76 19.01 -35.58
C ALA A 125 -8.07 17.74 -34.78
N ILE A 126 -7.02 17.09 -34.24
CA ILE A 126 -7.16 15.94 -33.35
C ILE A 126 -7.54 16.42 -31.94
N HIS A 127 -8.83 16.72 -31.77
CA HIS A 127 -9.40 17.25 -30.52
C HIS A 127 -10.82 16.71 -30.29
N PRO A 128 -11.25 16.40 -29.05
CA PRO A 128 -12.61 15.94 -28.74
C PRO A 128 -13.71 16.79 -29.39
N LEU A 129 -13.62 18.12 -29.23
CA LEU A 129 -14.57 19.05 -29.86
C LEU A 129 -14.63 18.96 -31.39
N SER A 130 -13.55 18.58 -32.09
CA SER A 130 -13.64 18.41 -33.56
C SER A 130 -14.72 17.38 -33.93
N GLY A 131 -14.86 16.30 -33.15
CA GLY A 131 -15.90 15.29 -33.34
C GLY A 131 -17.31 15.85 -33.11
N HIS A 132 -17.48 16.69 -32.07
CA HIS A 132 -18.73 17.41 -31.86
C HIS A 132 -19.08 18.35 -33.03
N PHE A 133 -18.09 19.05 -33.58
CA PHE A 133 -18.27 19.93 -34.73
C PHE A 133 -18.66 19.15 -35.99
N ARG A 134 -17.99 18.03 -36.27
CA ARG A 134 -18.33 17.14 -37.38
C ARG A 134 -19.74 16.56 -37.24
N ALA A 135 -20.10 16.09 -36.05
CA ALA A 135 -21.43 15.55 -35.77
C ALA A 135 -22.54 16.59 -35.89
N ALA A 136 -22.30 17.83 -35.45
CA ALA A 136 -23.28 18.89 -35.58
C ALA A 136 -23.55 19.30 -37.03
N LEU A 137 -22.58 19.19 -37.92
CA LEU A 137 -22.74 19.48 -39.35
C LEU A 137 -23.64 18.46 -40.07
N VAL A 138 -23.83 17.28 -39.49
CA VAL A 138 -24.71 16.23 -40.03
C VAL A 138 -26.06 16.12 -39.31
N ARG A 139 -26.30 16.91 -38.25
CA ARG A 139 -27.61 17.00 -37.58
C ARG A 139 -28.70 17.42 -38.56
N GLU A 140 -29.88 16.83 -38.41
CA GLU A 140 -31.03 17.08 -39.28
C GLU A 140 -31.74 18.42 -39.00
N GLY A 141 -32.33 18.99 -40.05
CA GLY A 141 -33.23 20.15 -39.97
C GLY A 141 -32.59 21.39 -39.36
N HIS A 142 -33.34 22.05 -38.48
CA HIS A 142 -32.99 23.33 -37.87
C HIS A 142 -31.80 23.28 -36.89
N LEU A 143 -31.31 22.09 -36.53
CA LEU A 143 -30.17 21.87 -35.63
C LEU A 143 -28.83 21.78 -36.37
N ASN A 144 -28.87 21.76 -37.70
CA ASN A 144 -27.69 21.63 -38.55
C ASN A 144 -26.66 22.75 -38.30
N GLY A 145 -25.44 22.34 -37.96
CA GLY A 145 -24.29 23.21 -37.71
C GLY A 145 -24.33 23.95 -36.37
N PHE A 146 -25.34 23.70 -35.52
CA PHE A 146 -25.39 24.25 -34.17
C PHE A 146 -24.67 23.34 -33.17
N ILE A 147 -23.68 23.91 -32.49
CA ILE A 147 -22.90 23.28 -31.42
C ILE A 147 -23.48 23.70 -30.07
N PRO A 148 -23.92 22.75 -29.22
CA PRO A 148 -24.33 23.08 -27.86
C PRO A 148 -23.19 23.72 -27.07
N LEU A 149 -23.49 24.83 -26.38
CA LEU A 149 -22.50 25.54 -25.55
C LEU A 149 -21.91 24.64 -24.46
N VAL A 150 -22.69 23.69 -23.93
CA VAL A 150 -22.23 22.71 -22.94
C VAL A 150 -21.06 21.86 -23.44
N ALA A 151 -21.02 21.52 -24.72
CA ALA A 151 -19.94 20.73 -25.29
C ALA A 151 -18.64 21.54 -25.26
N ILE A 152 -18.70 22.80 -25.70
CA ILE A 152 -17.58 23.75 -25.68
C ILE A 152 -17.08 23.95 -24.25
N ALA A 153 -18.01 24.22 -23.32
CA ALA A 153 -17.71 24.42 -21.90
C ALA A 153 -17.09 23.18 -21.25
N THR A 154 -17.44 21.97 -21.70
CA THR A 154 -16.99 20.73 -21.07
C THR A 154 -15.66 20.21 -21.61
N PHE A 155 -15.46 20.28 -22.94
CA PHE A 155 -14.39 19.55 -23.62
C PHE A 155 -13.18 20.41 -24.03
N ASP A 156 -13.24 21.74 -23.90
CA ASP A 156 -12.06 22.61 -24.09
C ASP A 156 -11.43 23.01 -22.76
N ALA A 157 -10.29 22.40 -22.44
CA ALA A 157 -9.55 22.69 -21.22
C ALA A 157 -8.98 24.12 -21.18
N LYS A 158 -8.66 24.72 -22.35
CA LYS A 158 -8.13 26.09 -22.42
C LYS A 158 -9.23 27.09 -22.05
N ILE A 159 -10.42 26.96 -22.63
CA ILE A 159 -11.61 27.75 -22.27
C ILE A 159 -11.88 27.63 -20.77
N ASN A 160 -11.94 26.42 -20.22
CA ASN A 160 -12.13 26.22 -18.78
C ASN A 160 -11.07 26.95 -17.94
N SER A 161 -9.80 26.87 -18.34
CA SER A 161 -8.72 27.53 -17.61
C SER A 161 -8.81 29.07 -17.66
N LEU A 162 -9.22 29.63 -18.79
CA LEU A 162 -9.42 31.07 -18.97
C LEU A 162 -10.65 31.56 -18.20
N CYS A 163 -11.77 30.83 -18.26
CA CYS A 163 -12.96 31.15 -17.49
C CYS A 163 -12.69 31.16 -15.97
N LYS A 164 -11.92 30.19 -15.46
CA LYS A 164 -11.46 30.17 -14.06
C LYS A 164 -10.58 31.36 -13.68
N TYR A 165 -9.88 31.94 -14.66
CA TYR A 165 -9.05 33.12 -14.45
C TYR A 165 -9.88 34.40 -14.39
N ILE A 166 -10.88 34.49 -15.27
CA ILE A 166 -11.81 35.62 -15.37
C ILE A 166 -12.69 35.71 -14.11
N SER A 167 -13.10 34.58 -13.54
CA SER A 167 -13.84 34.54 -12.28
C SER A 167 -13.47 33.32 -11.45
N SER A 168 -13.20 33.52 -10.16
CA SER A 168 -12.77 32.45 -9.24
C SER A 168 -13.92 31.64 -8.65
N GLU A 169 -15.17 32.13 -8.73
CA GLU A 169 -16.38 31.43 -8.28
C GLU A 169 -16.78 30.25 -9.19
N MET A 170 -15.99 29.99 -10.24
CA MET A 170 -16.34 29.18 -11.41
C MET A 170 -16.17 27.66 -11.25
N GLU A 171 -15.73 27.18 -10.09
CA GLU A 171 -15.47 25.75 -9.90
C GLU A 171 -16.72 24.93 -9.52
N SER A 172 -17.91 25.51 -9.48
CA SER A 172 -19.13 24.81 -9.05
C SER A 172 -20.18 24.60 -10.14
N SER A 173 -20.21 25.37 -11.24
CA SER A 173 -21.32 25.32 -12.21
C SER A 173 -20.90 25.45 -13.69
N PRO A 174 -21.20 24.45 -14.55
CA PRO A 174 -21.03 24.55 -16.01
C PRO A 174 -21.80 25.72 -16.65
N LEU A 175 -22.90 26.16 -16.03
CA LEU A 175 -23.73 27.26 -16.52
C LEU A 175 -23.00 28.59 -16.54
N LEU A 176 -22.13 28.84 -15.56
CA LEU A 176 -21.32 30.05 -15.49
C LEU A 176 -20.23 30.09 -16.57
N VAL A 177 -19.70 28.93 -16.96
CA VAL A 177 -18.78 28.85 -18.10
C VAL A 177 -19.52 29.17 -19.40
N MET A 178 -20.74 28.65 -19.56
CA MET A 178 -21.57 28.95 -20.72
C MET A 178 -21.91 30.44 -20.84
N SER A 179 -22.21 31.14 -19.74
CA SER A 179 -22.48 32.59 -19.79
C SER A 179 -21.28 33.41 -20.23
N LEU A 180 -20.06 33.04 -19.80
CA LEU A 180 -18.82 33.68 -20.28
C LEU A 180 -18.55 33.38 -21.75
N ILE A 181 -18.87 32.17 -22.23
CA ILE A 181 -18.75 31.83 -23.66
C ILE A 181 -19.74 32.67 -24.49
N ILE A 182 -20.97 32.87 -24.01
CA ILE A 182 -21.96 33.74 -24.67
C ILE A 182 -21.44 35.17 -24.78
N GLU A 183 -20.89 35.71 -23.69
CA GLU A 183 -20.33 37.06 -23.70
C GLU A 183 -19.10 37.19 -24.63
N ALA A 184 -18.27 36.15 -24.70
CA ALA A 184 -17.18 36.08 -25.68
C ALA A 184 -17.70 35.98 -27.13
N ALA A 185 -18.81 35.26 -27.35
CA ALA A 185 -19.42 35.11 -28.67
C ALA A 185 -20.05 36.41 -29.18
N LYS A 186 -20.60 37.26 -28.30
CA LYS A 186 -21.08 38.62 -28.67
C LYS A 186 -19.98 39.50 -29.25
N ARG A 187 -18.72 39.32 -28.81
CA ARG A 187 -17.56 40.02 -29.41
C ARG A 187 -17.19 39.49 -30.81
N LEU A 188 -17.85 38.45 -31.29
CA LEU A 188 -17.63 37.77 -32.57
C LEU A 188 -18.89 37.74 -33.46
N GLU A 189 -19.82 38.68 -33.27
CA GLU A 189 -21.11 38.78 -33.98
C GLU A 189 -20.99 38.70 -35.51
N ASP A 190 -19.90 39.18 -36.09
CA ASP A 190 -19.66 39.13 -37.54
C ASP A 190 -19.33 37.71 -38.07
N SER A 191 -19.02 36.76 -37.18
CA SER A 191 -18.54 35.41 -37.54
C SER A 191 -19.35 34.27 -36.95
N LEU A 192 -20.04 34.50 -35.83
CA LEU A 192 -20.80 33.50 -35.08
C LEU A 192 -22.26 33.93 -34.91
N LEU A 193 -23.16 32.97 -35.11
CA LEU A 193 -24.57 33.08 -34.78
C LEU A 193 -24.82 32.38 -33.44
N PHE A 194 -25.25 33.15 -32.44
CA PHE A 194 -25.77 32.62 -31.18
C PHE A 194 -27.29 32.47 -31.25
N SER A 195 -27.80 31.32 -30.83
CA SER A 195 -29.24 31.08 -30.68
C SER A 195 -29.57 30.92 -29.19
N GLU A 196 -30.34 31.87 -28.64
CA GLU A 196 -30.78 31.82 -27.24
C GLU A 196 -31.69 30.62 -26.97
N GLU A 197 -32.64 30.33 -27.87
CA GLU A 197 -33.57 29.20 -27.73
C GLU A 197 -32.82 27.86 -27.62
N LYS A 198 -31.78 27.69 -28.44
CA LYS A 198 -30.99 26.45 -28.56
C LYS A 198 -29.70 26.47 -27.73
N LEU A 199 -29.41 27.52 -26.97
CA LEU A 199 -28.16 27.70 -26.22
C LEU A 199 -26.92 27.14 -26.97
N SER A 200 -26.83 27.49 -28.25
CA SER A 200 -25.89 26.88 -29.20
C SER A 200 -25.28 27.94 -30.09
N LEU A 201 -24.07 27.67 -30.57
CA LEU A 201 -23.34 28.52 -31.48
C LEU A 201 -23.22 27.86 -32.86
N LYS A 202 -23.32 28.67 -33.91
CA LYS A 202 -23.14 28.25 -35.30
C LYS A 202 -22.24 29.23 -36.03
N ARG A 203 -21.40 28.73 -36.92
CA ARG A 203 -20.62 29.57 -37.84
C ARG A 203 -21.55 30.24 -38.86
N LEU A 204 -21.43 31.56 -39.06
CA LEU A 204 -22.23 32.30 -40.05
C LEU A 204 -21.86 31.91 -41.48
N ALA A 205 -20.56 31.87 -41.80
CA ALA A 205 -20.08 31.42 -43.10
C ALA A 205 -20.16 29.89 -43.21
N PRO A 206 -20.82 29.33 -44.25
CA PRO A 206 -20.89 27.88 -44.42
C PRO A 206 -19.51 27.28 -44.65
N HIS A 207 -19.34 26.02 -44.24
CA HIS A 207 -18.12 25.29 -44.54
C HIS A 207 -18.05 24.99 -46.05
N PRO A 208 -16.85 25.02 -46.65
CA PRO A 208 -16.65 24.64 -48.05
C PRO A 208 -17.25 23.25 -48.35
N PRO A 209 -17.94 23.06 -49.48
CA PRO A 209 -18.56 21.79 -49.85
C PRO A 209 -17.59 20.62 -49.84
N GLU A 210 -16.34 20.86 -50.22
CA GLU A 210 -15.26 19.87 -50.28
C GLU A 210 -14.96 19.30 -48.89
N ILE A 211 -15.02 20.14 -47.86
CA ILE A 211 -14.79 19.73 -46.47
C ILE A 211 -15.97 18.90 -45.97
N ILE A 212 -17.20 19.32 -46.27
CA ILE A 212 -18.41 18.58 -45.89
C ILE A 212 -18.47 17.21 -46.59
N GLN A 213 -18.00 17.12 -47.83
CA GLN A 213 -17.91 15.86 -48.58
C GLN A 213 -16.78 14.95 -48.11
N SER A 214 -15.69 15.52 -47.58
CA SER A 214 -14.57 14.77 -46.99
C SER A 214 -14.84 14.26 -45.56
N LEU A 215 -15.87 14.78 -44.89
CA LEU A 215 -16.34 14.20 -43.63
C LEU A 215 -16.76 12.75 -43.89
N PRO A 216 -16.42 11.80 -43.00
CA PRO A 216 -16.72 10.39 -43.21
C PRO A 216 -18.23 10.19 -43.34
N LYS A 217 -18.71 10.16 -44.59
CA LYS A 217 -20.00 9.62 -44.97
C LYS A 217 -19.72 8.20 -45.42
N ASN A 218 -20.09 7.24 -44.59
CA ASN A 218 -20.06 5.81 -44.90
C ASN A 218 -18.66 5.29 -45.27
N GLU A 219 -17.79 5.04 -44.28
CA GLU A 219 -16.82 3.97 -44.46
C GLU A 219 -17.56 2.62 -44.40
N PRO A 220 -17.31 1.67 -45.32
CA PRO A 220 -18.04 0.40 -45.42
C PRO A 220 -17.84 -0.56 -44.24
N ASN A 221 -17.02 -0.20 -43.25
CA ASN A 221 -16.70 -1.03 -42.08
C ASN A 221 -17.39 -0.61 -40.78
N PHE A 222 -18.23 0.44 -40.78
CA PHE A 222 -18.93 0.89 -39.57
C PHE A 222 -20.40 0.47 -39.53
N PRO A 223 -20.91 0.00 -38.38
CA PRO A 223 -22.33 -0.34 -38.24
C PRO A 223 -23.19 0.92 -38.41
N GLU A 224 -24.30 0.80 -39.15
CA GLU A 224 -25.26 1.89 -39.41
C GLU A 224 -25.86 2.50 -38.13
N SER A 225 -25.86 1.74 -37.03
CA SER A 225 -26.27 2.15 -35.69
C SER A 225 -25.38 1.57 -34.62
N ILE A 226 -24.94 2.40 -33.67
CA ILE A 226 -24.22 2.04 -32.46
C ILE A 226 -25.23 1.97 -31.31
N SER A 227 -25.29 0.83 -30.62
CA SER A 227 -26.06 0.65 -29.40
C SER A 227 -25.09 0.50 -28.22
N PHE A 228 -25.31 1.23 -27.13
CA PHE A 228 -24.52 1.10 -25.91
C PHE A 228 -25.37 1.21 -24.65
N GLU A 229 -24.96 0.51 -23.59
CA GLU A 229 -25.62 0.51 -22.29
C GLU A 229 -25.20 1.73 -21.44
N ALA A 230 -26.19 2.40 -20.85
CA ALA A 230 -26.05 3.51 -19.93
C ALA A 230 -26.97 3.31 -18.71
N ILE A 231 -26.77 4.09 -17.66
CA ILE A 231 -27.53 3.95 -16.41
C ILE A 231 -28.37 5.19 -16.13
N ARG A 232 -29.67 5.01 -15.93
CA ARG A 232 -30.58 6.08 -15.49
C ARG A 232 -30.56 6.19 -13.98
N VAL A 233 -30.12 7.35 -13.49
CA VAL A 233 -30.08 7.73 -12.08
C VAL A 233 -31.26 8.68 -11.81
N PRO A 234 -32.35 8.19 -11.20
CA PRO A 234 -33.52 9.02 -10.96
C PRO A 234 -33.29 10.05 -9.85
N SER A 235 -34.00 11.19 -9.89
CA SER A 235 -33.95 12.18 -8.80
C SER A 235 -34.80 11.81 -7.59
N SER A 236 -35.82 10.97 -7.79
CA SER A 236 -36.67 10.48 -6.69
C SER A 236 -36.02 9.28 -6.02
N ALA A 237 -35.94 9.31 -4.69
CA ALA A 237 -35.44 8.20 -3.88
C ALA A 237 -36.33 6.94 -3.94
N GLU A 238 -37.58 7.06 -4.39
CA GLU A 238 -38.51 5.93 -4.53
C GLU A 238 -38.30 5.12 -5.82
N LYS A 239 -37.65 5.73 -6.83
CA LYS A 239 -37.38 5.07 -8.11
C LYS A 239 -36.05 4.34 -8.05
N THR A 240 -36.00 3.15 -8.65
CA THR A 240 -34.77 2.37 -8.77
C THR A 240 -33.89 2.85 -9.91
N VAL A 241 -32.59 2.62 -9.77
CA VAL A 241 -31.61 2.83 -10.84
C VAL A 241 -31.79 1.72 -11.89
N GLU A 242 -31.85 2.09 -13.17
CA GLU A 242 -32.18 1.17 -14.25
C GLU A 242 -31.17 1.28 -15.41
N PRO A 243 -30.80 0.16 -16.06
CA PRO A 243 -30.02 0.18 -17.28
C PRO A 243 -30.90 0.62 -18.45
N VAL A 244 -30.30 1.38 -19.37
CA VAL A 244 -30.94 1.95 -20.56
C VAL A 244 -30.04 1.72 -21.76
N ILE A 245 -30.61 1.29 -22.88
CA ILE A 245 -29.86 1.10 -24.13
C ILE A 245 -30.04 2.34 -25.00
N LEU A 246 -28.93 3.02 -25.29
CA LEU A 246 -28.90 4.21 -26.14
C LEU A 246 -28.45 3.83 -27.56
N ASN A 247 -29.25 4.25 -28.56
CA ASN A 247 -28.99 3.95 -29.97
C ASN A 247 -28.60 5.22 -30.73
N ALA A 248 -27.33 5.33 -31.11
CA ALA A 248 -26.78 6.42 -31.91
C ALA A 248 -26.48 5.93 -33.34
N SER A 249 -27.19 6.47 -34.34
CA SER A 249 -26.86 6.24 -35.76
C SER A 249 -25.81 7.23 -36.25
N SER A 250 -25.18 6.94 -37.39
CA SER A 250 -24.16 7.80 -38.03
C SER A 250 -24.66 9.22 -38.37
N GLY A 251 -25.98 9.42 -38.49
CA GLY A 251 -26.62 10.73 -38.69
C GLY A 251 -27.08 11.44 -37.40
N ASN A 252 -27.10 10.73 -36.26
CA ASN A 252 -27.62 11.26 -35.01
C ASN A 252 -26.49 11.69 -34.08
N TYR A 253 -26.52 12.95 -33.66
CA TYR A 253 -25.60 13.43 -32.65
C TYR A 253 -25.91 12.77 -31.31
N TYR A 254 -24.91 12.13 -30.68
CA TYR A 254 -25.14 11.29 -29.50
C TYR A 254 -25.79 12.05 -28.32
N LEU A 255 -25.55 13.36 -28.18
CA LEU A 255 -26.22 14.17 -27.16
C LEU A 255 -27.73 14.33 -27.44
N ASP A 256 -28.17 14.28 -28.69
CA ASP A 256 -29.60 14.29 -29.02
C ASP A 256 -30.26 12.96 -28.65
N VAL A 257 -29.52 11.84 -28.74
CA VAL A 257 -29.99 10.52 -28.27
C VAL A 257 -30.19 10.56 -26.75
N ILE A 258 -29.23 11.14 -26.03
CA ILE A 258 -29.33 11.32 -24.57
C ILE A 258 -30.45 12.32 -24.20
N ALA A 259 -30.61 13.41 -24.96
CA ALA A 259 -31.67 14.39 -24.77
C ALA A 259 -33.06 13.73 -24.85
N LYS A 260 -33.27 12.88 -25.87
CA LYS A 260 -34.50 12.13 -26.05
C LYS A 260 -34.79 11.21 -24.87
N GLU A 261 -33.77 10.52 -24.34
CA GLU A 261 -33.92 9.64 -23.18
C GLU A 261 -34.24 10.41 -21.88
N LEU A 262 -33.68 11.61 -21.74
CA LEU A 262 -33.99 12.53 -20.64
C LEU A 262 -35.36 13.21 -20.79
N GLY A 263 -36.05 13.04 -21.94
CA GLY A 263 -37.36 13.63 -22.20
C GLY A 263 -37.32 15.11 -22.59
N VAL A 264 -36.17 15.61 -23.10
CA VAL A 264 -36.02 16.99 -23.58
C VAL A 264 -35.89 17.05 -25.10
N GLU A 265 -36.15 18.22 -25.67
CA GLU A 265 -36.29 18.40 -27.13
C GLU A 265 -35.00 18.12 -27.91
N ASP A 266 -33.86 18.65 -27.45
CA ASP A 266 -32.58 18.50 -28.14
C ASP A 266 -31.37 18.66 -27.18
N ALA A 267 -30.16 18.36 -27.69
CA ALA A 267 -28.89 18.45 -26.96
C ALA A 267 -28.61 19.82 -26.30
N SER A 268 -29.26 20.89 -26.73
CA SER A 268 -29.18 22.22 -26.13
C SER A 268 -29.59 22.28 -24.66
N LYS A 269 -30.52 21.41 -24.27
CA LYS A 269 -31.07 21.35 -22.92
C LYS A 269 -30.33 20.34 -22.04
N VAL A 270 -29.30 19.68 -22.55
CA VAL A 270 -28.51 18.70 -21.80
C VAL A 270 -27.30 19.39 -21.18
N LEU A 271 -27.09 19.19 -19.88
CA LEU A 271 -25.89 19.54 -19.16
C LEU A 271 -25.01 18.30 -18.98
N ILE A 272 -23.69 18.50 -18.95
CA ILE A 272 -22.70 17.43 -18.85
C ILE A 272 -21.88 17.64 -17.58
N SER A 273 -21.74 16.58 -16.79
CA SER A 273 -20.91 16.60 -15.60
C SER A 273 -19.42 16.50 -15.91
N ARG A 274 -18.62 16.73 -14.88
CA ARG A 274 -17.22 16.30 -14.87
C ARG A 274 -17.11 14.79 -15.04
N THR A 275 -15.94 14.35 -15.50
CA THR A 275 -15.58 12.94 -15.58
C THR A 275 -15.63 12.28 -14.20
N ILE A 276 -16.22 11.10 -14.15
CA ILE A 276 -16.32 10.26 -12.95
C ILE A 276 -15.26 9.15 -13.03
N GLY A 277 -14.55 8.92 -11.92
CA GLY A 277 -13.46 7.94 -11.87
C GLY A 277 -12.12 8.53 -12.32
N LYS A 278 -11.39 7.81 -13.19
CA LYS A 278 -10.08 8.25 -13.69
C LYS A 278 -10.25 9.47 -14.60
N ALA A 279 -9.31 10.41 -14.58
CA ALA A 279 -9.34 11.59 -15.46
C ALA A 279 -9.29 11.25 -16.96
N SER A 280 -8.85 10.04 -17.31
CA SER A 280 -8.86 9.50 -18.67
C SER A 280 -10.16 8.76 -19.04
N SER A 281 -11.10 8.61 -18.11
CA SER A 281 -12.40 8.00 -18.37
C SER A 281 -13.32 9.00 -19.06
N GLU A 282 -14.14 8.52 -20.01
CA GLU A 282 -15.21 9.30 -20.63
C GLU A 282 -16.57 9.13 -19.91
N THR A 283 -16.58 8.45 -18.75
CA THR A 283 -17.79 8.29 -17.93
C THR A 283 -18.24 9.63 -17.33
N ARG A 284 -19.45 10.06 -17.67
CA ARG A 284 -20.06 11.33 -17.23
C ARG A 284 -21.56 11.16 -16.96
N LEU A 285 -22.10 12.06 -16.15
CA LEU A 285 -23.54 12.23 -15.96
C LEU A 285 -24.07 13.31 -16.90
N TYR A 286 -25.15 12.99 -17.56
CA TYR A 286 -25.91 13.87 -18.46
C TYR A 286 -27.26 14.15 -17.83
N PHE A 287 -27.68 15.40 -17.75
CA PHE A 287 -28.90 15.79 -17.02
C PHE A 287 -29.54 17.03 -17.64
N CYS A 288 -30.81 17.28 -17.33
CA CYS A 288 -31.54 18.41 -17.91
C CYS A 288 -31.07 19.76 -17.32
N ALA A 289 -30.98 20.78 -18.18
CA ALA A 289 -30.89 22.16 -17.75
C ALA A 289 -32.22 22.59 -17.10
N PRO A 290 -32.20 23.44 -16.05
CA PRO A 290 -33.43 23.95 -15.44
C PRO A 290 -34.30 24.72 -16.45
N GLU A 291 -35.62 24.53 -16.41
CA GLU A 291 -36.59 25.10 -17.38
C GLU A 291 -36.60 26.63 -17.47
N SER A 292 -36.04 27.34 -16.49
CA SER A 292 -35.98 28.82 -16.43
C SER A 292 -34.66 29.43 -16.90
N THR A 293 -33.80 28.67 -17.60
CA THR A 293 -32.49 29.14 -18.04
C THR A 293 -32.59 30.12 -19.22
N THR A 294 -33.29 31.25 -19.07
CA THR A 294 -33.07 32.44 -19.91
C THR A 294 -31.70 32.99 -19.53
N ILE A 295 -30.70 32.80 -20.39
CA ILE A 295 -29.36 33.32 -20.12
C ILE A 295 -29.28 34.83 -20.38
N GLY A 296 -29.86 35.58 -19.44
CA GLY A 296 -29.85 37.04 -19.44
C GLY A 296 -28.52 37.61 -18.96
N SER A 297 -28.14 38.77 -19.52
CA SER A 297 -26.84 39.47 -19.41
C SER A 297 -26.44 39.98 -18.01
N SER A 298 -26.91 39.40 -16.90
CA SER A 298 -26.53 39.84 -15.56
C SER A 298 -26.28 38.67 -14.59
N SER A 299 -25.01 38.56 -14.17
CA SER A 299 -24.51 37.55 -13.22
C SER A 299 -25.21 37.59 -11.84
N GLU A 300 -25.92 38.69 -11.51
CA GLU A 300 -26.62 38.89 -10.24
C GLU A 300 -28.01 38.24 -10.17
N LEU A 301 -28.68 38.00 -11.30
CA LEU A 301 -30.03 37.41 -11.32
C LEU A 301 -30.02 35.88 -11.10
N TYR A 302 -28.91 35.23 -11.45
CA TYR A 302 -28.71 33.79 -11.30
C TYR A 302 -28.60 33.31 -9.86
N MET A 303 -27.87 34.05 -9.01
CA MET A 303 -27.68 33.70 -7.61
C MET A 303 -29.02 33.79 -6.83
N LYS A 304 -29.94 34.66 -7.25
CA LYS A 304 -31.29 34.74 -6.68
C LYS A 304 -32.23 33.66 -7.23
N GLN A 305 -32.14 33.27 -8.51
CA GLN A 305 -33.01 32.23 -9.09
C GLN A 305 -32.61 30.79 -8.72
N ALA A 306 -31.34 30.53 -8.43
CA ALA A 306 -30.89 29.26 -7.85
C ALA A 306 -31.61 28.94 -6.52
N SER A 307 -31.97 29.96 -5.74
CA SER A 307 -32.74 29.79 -4.49
C SER A 307 -34.23 29.46 -4.70
N SER A 308 -34.78 29.69 -5.91
CA SER A 308 -36.18 29.39 -6.24
C SER A 308 -36.41 28.02 -6.88
N PHE A 309 -35.36 27.37 -7.39
CA PHE A 309 -35.43 26.01 -7.95
C PHE A 309 -35.02 24.96 -6.90
N LYS A 310 -35.84 24.82 -5.85
CA LYS A 310 -35.92 23.57 -5.07
C LYS A 310 -36.63 22.46 -5.86
N GLY A 311 -36.31 22.32 -7.16
CA GLY A 311 -36.64 21.13 -7.92
C GLY A 311 -35.73 20.00 -7.44
N TYR A 312 -36.28 18.82 -7.21
CA TYR A 312 -35.65 17.65 -6.58
C TYR A 312 -34.18 17.46 -7.00
N VAL A 313 -33.25 17.92 -6.15
CA VAL A 313 -31.81 17.70 -6.32
C VAL A 313 -31.57 16.20 -6.31
N ASN A 314 -30.90 15.70 -7.33
CA ASN A 314 -30.54 14.31 -7.43
C ASN A 314 -29.31 14.07 -6.56
N THR A 315 -29.53 13.65 -5.32
CA THR A 315 -28.49 13.51 -4.29
C THR A 315 -27.37 12.56 -4.73
N ILE A 316 -27.74 11.42 -5.34
CA ILE A 316 -26.79 10.41 -5.81
C ILE A 316 -25.96 10.92 -7.00
N ALA A 317 -26.60 11.48 -8.03
CA ALA A 317 -25.89 12.04 -9.17
C ALA A 317 -24.96 13.20 -8.75
N THR A 318 -25.44 14.02 -7.81
CA THR A 318 -24.67 15.12 -7.21
C THR A 318 -23.44 14.61 -6.47
N TYR A 319 -23.59 13.55 -5.68
CA TYR A 319 -22.48 12.92 -4.97
C TYR A 319 -21.44 12.27 -5.89
N LEU A 320 -21.90 11.56 -6.92
CA LEU A 320 -21.03 10.89 -7.89
C LEU A 320 -20.14 11.90 -8.62
N SER A 321 -20.75 12.96 -9.12
CA SER A 321 -20.07 13.99 -9.90
C SER A 321 -19.35 15.03 -9.05
N GLY A 322 -19.79 15.27 -7.80
CA GLY A 322 -19.34 16.36 -6.93
C GLY A 322 -19.82 17.75 -7.41
N GLN A 323 -20.87 17.82 -8.22
CA GLN A 323 -21.51 19.05 -8.67
C GLN A 323 -23.01 18.92 -8.48
N GLU A 324 -23.71 20.03 -8.25
CA GLU A 324 -25.16 20.00 -8.10
C GLU A 324 -25.83 19.55 -9.40
N ILE A 325 -26.64 18.48 -9.31
CA ILE A 325 -27.41 17.91 -10.41
C ILE A 325 -28.88 17.87 -10.00
N CYS A 326 -29.74 18.43 -10.84
CA CYS A 326 -31.19 18.47 -10.63
C CYS A 326 -31.89 17.57 -11.63
N GLY A 327 -32.96 16.89 -11.18
CA GLY A 327 -33.72 15.98 -12.04
C GLY A 327 -33.01 14.66 -12.35
N ASP A 328 -33.62 13.87 -13.21
CA ASP A 328 -33.06 12.58 -13.63
C ASP A 328 -31.76 12.79 -14.42
N ALA A 329 -30.83 11.85 -14.28
CA ALA A 329 -29.54 11.88 -14.97
C ALA A 329 -29.25 10.54 -15.65
N ILE A 330 -28.51 10.59 -16.76
CA ILE A 330 -27.99 9.42 -17.47
C ILE A 330 -26.48 9.35 -17.23
N LEU A 331 -25.99 8.27 -16.63
CA LEU A 331 -24.57 7.95 -16.53
C LEU A 331 -24.18 7.14 -17.77
N ALA A 332 -23.30 7.69 -18.60
CA ALA A 332 -22.82 7.03 -19.81
C ALA A 332 -21.32 7.24 -20.02
N SER A 333 -20.65 6.24 -20.59
CA SER A 333 -19.25 6.32 -21.04
C SER A 333 -19.26 6.49 -22.56
N VAL A 334 -19.40 7.74 -23.01
CA VAL A 334 -19.53 8.06 -24.44
C VAL A 334 -18.95 9.44 -24.73
N GLY A 335 -18.22 9.59 -25.83
CA GLY A 335 -17.66 10.87 -26.24
C GLY A 335 -16.62 10.77 -27.36
N TYR A 336 -16.12 11.91 -27.81
CA TYR A 336 -15.04 11.95 -28.78
C TYR A 336 -13.70 12.06 -28.07
N THR A 337 -12.72 11.24 -28.47
CA THR A 337 -11.40 11.20 -27.81
C THR A 337 -10.33 11.93 -28.62
N ARG A 338 -9.13 12.07 -28.05
CA ARG A 338 -7.94 12.55 -28.79
C ARG A 338 -7.28 11.47 -29.66
N LYS A 339 -7.73 10.21 -29.57
CA LYS A 339 -7.07 9.08 -30.24
C LYS A 339 -7.69 8.73 -31.59
N SER A 340 -9.00 8.90 -31.71
CA SER A 340 -9.74 8.64 -32.94
C SER A 340 -10.69 9.79 -33.24
N THR A 341 -11.03 9.95 -34.51
CA THR A 341 -12.12 10.77 -35.00
C THR A 341 -13.51 10.19 -34.71
N ASP A 342 -13.57 8.93 -34.30
CA ASP A 342 -14.82 8.20 -34.10
C ASP A 342 -15.39 8.42 -32.70
N LEU A 343 -16.68 8.12 -32.55
CA LEU A 343 -17.35 8.14 -31.25
C LEU A 343 -16.85 6.97 -30.41
N PHE A 344 -16.22 7.25 -29.29
CA PHE A 344 -15.89 6.25 -28.28
C PHE A 344 -17.11 5.99 -27.42
N TYR A 345 -17.33 4.71 -27.09
CA TYR A 345 -18.34 4.29 -26.13
C TYR A 345 -17.88 3.02 -25.40
N GLU A 346 -18.41 2.82 -24.20
CA GLU A 346 -18.21 1.62 -23.38
C GLU A 346 -19.51 1.33 -22.63
N ASP A 347 -19.94 0.08 -22.63
CA ASP A 347 -21.17 -0.35 -21.96
C ASP A 347 -21.03 -0.21 -20.44
N LEU A 348 -21.94 0.56 -19.84
CA LEU A 348 -22.02 0.72 -18.39
C LEU A 348 -23.14 -0.13 -17.82
N SER A 349 -22.77 -1.29 -17.29
CA SER A 349 -23.68 -2.17 -16.57
C SER A 349 -24.04 -1.62 -15.17
N LEU A 350 -25.15 -2.12 -14.60
CA LEU A 350 -25.51 -1.85 -13.20
C LEU A 350 -24.38 -2.21 -12.23
N ARG A 351 -23.64 -3.28 -12.53
CA ARG A 351 -22.44 -3.68 -11.77
C ARG A 351 -21.39 -2.57 -11.74
N ALA A 352 -21.08 -1.97 -12.90
CA ALA A 352 -20.13 -0.87 -12.98
C ALA A 352 -20.59 0.33 -12.14
N TYR A 353 -21.88 0.67 -12.19
CA TYR A 353 -22.47 1.74 -11.40
C TYR A 353 -22.28 1.56 -9.89
N TYR A 354 -22.63 0.39 -9.34
CA TYR A 354 -22.47 0.14 -7.90
C TYR A 354 -20.99 0.02 -7.48
N ARG A 355 -20.10 -0.42 -8.37
CA ARG A 355 -18.65 -0.35 -8.12
C ARG A 355 -18.13 1.08 -8.09
N ILE A 356 -18.67 2.00 -8.89
CA ILE A 356 -18.33 3.44 -8.82
C ILE A 356 -18.74 4.01 -7.44
N LEU A 357 -19.90 3.61 -6.92
CA LEU A 357 -20.35 4.00 -5.58
C LEU A 357 -19.46 3.41 -4.47
N ALA A 358 -19.15 2.11 -4.53
CA ALA A 358 -18.23 1.47 -3.59
C ALA A 358 -16.86 2.17 -3.58
N ASN A 359 -16.40 2.64 -4.73
CA ASN A 359 -15.12 3.33 -4.84
C ASN A 359 -15.10 4.71 -4.16
N LYS A 360 -16.22 5.23 -3.63
CA LYS A 360 -16.28 6.52 -2.93
C LYS A 360 -16.04 6.40 -1.42
N ILE A 361 -15.97 5.20 -0.87
CA ILE A 361 -15.78 4.94 0.56
C ILE A 361 -14.47 4.15 0.80
N PRO A 362 -13.75 4.38 1.92
CA PRO A 362 -12.49 3.70 2.21
C PRO A 362 -12.55 2.17 2.10
N SER A 363 -13.51 1.53 2.76
CA SER A 363 -13.73 0.08 2.74
C SER A 363 -13.98 -0.45 1.32
N GLY A 364 -14.81 0.26 0.55
CA GLY A 364 -15.11 -0.10 -0.83
C GLY A 364 -13.91 0.05 -1.77
N ILE A 365 -13.06 1.07 -1.60
CA ILE A 365 -11.78 1.19 -2.33
C ILE A 365 -10.89 -0.03 -2.04
N TYR A 366 -10.78 -0.44 -0.76
CA TYR A 366 -9.99 -1.61 -0.39
C TYR A 366 -10.56 -2.91 -0.98
N LYS A 367 -11.86 -3.16 -0.81
CA LYS A 367 -12.61 -4.29 -1.38
C LYS A 367 -12.44 -4.41 -2.90
N LEU A 368 -12.56 -3.30 -3.63
CA LEU A 368 -12.32 -3.24 -5.07
C LEU A 368 -10.87 -3.55 -5.43
N SER A 369 -9.91 -3.06 -4.64
CA SER A 369 -8.48 -3.34 -4.85
C SER A 369 -8.09 -4.80 -4.63
N ARG A 370 -8.90 -5.53 -3.86
CA ARG A 370 -8.77 -6.97 -3.60
C ARG A 370 -9.51 -7.83 -4.62
N GLU A 371 -10.28 -7.20 -5.51
CA GLU A 371 -11.23 -7.86 -6.43
C GLU A 371 -12.22 -8.77 -5.72
N ALA A 372 -12.45 -8.52 -4.42
CA ALA A 372 -13.26 -9.32 -3.52
C ALA A 372 -14.13 -8.40 -2.67
N ILE A 373 -15.33 -8.08 -3.15
CA ILE A 373 -16.25 -7.16 -2.49
C ILE A 373 -16.97 -7.83 -1.33
N LEU A 374 -17.33 -9.12 -1.49
CA LEU A 374 -18.04 -9.89 -0.47
C LEU A 374 -17.08 -10.52 0.54
N ALA A 375 -15.94 -11.05 0.09
CA ALA A 375 -15.03 -11.76 0.98
C ALA A 375 -14.07 -10.83 1.76
N ALA A 376 -13.52 -9.78 1.15
CA ALA A 376 -12.51 -8.94 1.80
C ALA A 376 -13.15 -7.86 2.71
N GLU A 377 -12.45 -7.49 3.78
CA GLU A 377 -12.81 -6.38 4.66
C GLU A 377 -11.59 -5.49 4.90
N LEU A 378 -11.80 -4.18 5.08
CA LEU A 378 -10.70 -3.26 5.38
C LEU A 378 -10.08 -3.66 6.73
N PRO A 379 -8.80 -4.05 6.78
CA PRO A 379 -8.18 -4.52 8.01
C PRO A 379 -8.20 -3.45 9.10
N THR A 380 -8.31 -3.88 10.35
CA THR A 380 -8.35 -2.98 11.51
C THR A 380 -6.96 -2.53 11.96
N ALA A 381 -5.92 -3.26 11.58
CA ALA A 381 -4.53 -2.96 11.93
C ALA A 381 -3.59 -3.22 10.75
N PHE A 382 -2.53 -2.42 10.67
CA PHE A 382 -1.44 -2.64 9.73
C PHE A 382 -0.29 -3.34 10.48
N THR A 383 -0.04 -4.60 10.16
CA THR A 383 1.01 -5.40 10.82
C THR A 383 2.37 -5.13 10.20
N THR A 384 2.54 -5.54 8.94
CA THR A 384 3.77 -5.36 8.16
C THR A 384 3.44 -5.32 6.68
N ARG A 385 4.33 -4.70 5.90
CA ARG A 385 4.24 -4.69 4.44
C ARG A 385 4.18 -6.08 3.80
N SER A 386 4.82 -7.10 4.39
CA SER A 386 4.83 -8.47 3.86
C SER A 386 3.50 -9.19 4.03
N ASN A 387 2.75 -8.86 5.08
CA ASN A 387 1.48 -9.52 5.41
C ASN A 387 0.29 -8.80 4.78
N TRP A 388 0.41 -7.48 4.57
CA TRP A 388 -0.65 -6.69 3.93
C TRP A 388 -0.95 -7.18 2.50
N ARG A 389 -2.22 -7.15 2.11
CA ARG A 389 -2.71 -7.52 0.78
C ARG A 389 -3.69 -6.46 0.28
N GLY A 390 -3.73 -6.26 -1.05
CA GLY A 390 -4.48 -5.16 -1.67
C GLY A 390 -3.72 -3.83 -1.65
N SER A 391 -4.44 -2.74 -1.94
CA SER A 391 -3.84 -1.39 -1.92
C SER A 391 -3.42 -0.98 -0.51
N PHE A 392 -2.29 -0.30 -0.38
CA PHE A 392 -1.80 0.15 0.92
C PHE A 392 -2.68 1.28 1.50
N PRO A 393 -2.82 1.40 2.84
CA PRO A 393 -3.64 2.42 3.46
C PRO A 393 -3.33 3.85 3.00
N ARG A 394 -2.05 4.15 2.75
CA ARG A 394 -1.63 5.47 2.23
C ARG A 394 -2.27 5.76 0.87
N ASP A 395 -2.23 4.78 -0.03
CA ASP A 395 -2.69 4.94 -1.41
C ASP A 395 -4.22 4.98 -1.48
N ILE A 396 -4.89 4.22 -0.60
CA ILE A 396 -6.35 4.30 -0.41
C ILE A 396 -6.74 5.70 0.07
N LEU A 397 -6.01 6.26 1.05
CA LEU A 397 -6.29 7.61 1.55
C LEU A 397 -6.08 8.69 0.49
N CYS A 398 -5.00 8.59 -0.30
CA CYS A 398 -4.79 9.47 -1.45
C CYS A 398 -5.94 9.37 -2.45
N THR A 399 -6.37 8.14 -2.78
CA THR A 399 -7.47 7.89 -3.73
C THR A 399 -8.78 8.48 -3.23
N PHE A 400 -9.11 8.25 -1.96
CA PHE A 400 -10.27 8.82 -1.30
C PHE A 400 -10.26 10.35 -1.35
N CYS A 401 -9.15 10.99 -0.93
CA CYS A 401 -9.01 12.45 -0.98
C CYS A 401 -9.22 13.00 -2.40
N CYS A 402 -8.63 12.36 -3.42
CA CYS A 402 -8.81 12.79 -4.80
C CYS A 402 -10.27 12.70 -5.28
N GLN A 403 -10.97 11.61 -4.95
CA GLN A 403 -12.37 11.39 -5.36
C GLN A 403 -13.35 12.35 -4.68
N HIS A 404 -13.04 12.77 -3.46
CA HIS A 404 -13.78 13.78 -2.70
C HIS A 404 -13.27 15.21 -2.92
N ARG A 405 -12.32 15.40 -3.85
CA ARG A 405 -11.75 16.72 -4.22
C ARG A 405 -11.05 17.46 -3.07
N LEU A 406 -10.50 16.71 -2.14
CA LEU A 406 -9.62 17.21 -1.10
C LEU A 406 -8.20 17.34 -1.64
N SER A 407 -7.36 18.10 -0.94
CA SER A 407 -5.93 18.17 -1.24
C SER A 407 -5.25 16.82 -0.93
N GLU A 408 -4.12 16.54 -1.57
CA GLU A 408 -3.34 15.33 -1.26
C GLU A 408 -2.95 15.31 0.23
N PRO A 409 -3.14 14.18 0.94
CA PRO A 409 -2.81 14.09 2.35
C PRO A 409 -1.31 14.31 2.60
N VAL A 410 -1.00 15.13 3.60
CA VAL A 410 0.37 15.47 3.98
C VAL A 410 0.82 14.55 5.13
N PHE A 411 1.86 13.76 4.86
CA PHE A 411 2.48 12.87 5.84
C PHE A 411 3.76 13.51 6.40
N SER A 412 3.90 13.54 7.71
CA SER A 412 5.10 14.03 8.40
C SER A 412 5.57 12.97 9.38
N SER A 413 6.77 12.46 9.20
CA SER A 413 7.34 11.40 10.04
C SER A 413 8.50 11.92 10.86
N ASP A 414 8.41 11.78 12.18
CA ASP A 414 9.45 12.18 13.11
C ASP A 414 10.20 10.94 13.62
N SER A 415 11.53 11.03 13.68
CA SER A 415 12.39 10.04 14.31
C SER A 415 12.63 10.41 15.77
N ILE A 416 12.37 9.48 16.69
CA ILE A 416 12.54 9.67 18.13
C ILE A 416 13.59 8.66 18.61
N GLU A 417 14.58 9.16 19.35
CA GLU A 417 15.49 8.31 20.11
C GLU A 417 14.78 7.85 21.39
N PRO A 418 14.74 6.54 21.69
CA PRO A 418 14.23 6.07 22.97
C PRO A 418 15.08 6.68 24.09
N LEU A 419 14.45 7.31 25.09
CA LEU A 419 15.17 7.70 26.30
C LEU A 419 15.75 6.41 26.95
N PRO A 420 17.01 6.39 27.40
CA PRO A 420 17.53 5.25 28.13
C PRO A 420 16.73 5.06 29.43
N ASP A 421 16.23 3.83 29.65
CA ASP A 421 15.56 3.45 30.89
C ASP A 421 16.53 3.68 32.07
N LEU A 422 16.22 4.66 32.91
CA LEU A 422 16.87 4.83 34.20
C LEU A 422 16.44 3.66 35.12
N PRO A 423 17.37 2.95 35.77
CA PRO A 423 17.01 1.88 36.68
C PRO A 423 16.37 2.48 37.95
N GLY A 424 15.07 2.25 38.08
CA GLY A 424 14.37 2.32 39.35
C GLY A 424 13.47 3.54 39.53
N ARG A 425 12.15 3.32 39.47
CA ARG A 425 11.24 4.00 40.39
C ARG A 425 10.02 3.15 40.73
N LYS A 426 9.96 2.79 42.01
CA LYS A 426 8.81 2.24 42.73
C LYS A 426 7.60 3.17 42.56
N ARG A 427 6.41 2.55 42.55
CA ARG A 427 5.09 3.20 42.69
C ARG A 427 5.06 4.18 43.87
N LEU A 428 4.51 5.39 43.68
CA LEU A 428 3.36 5.96 44.43
C LEU A 428 3.15 7.47 44.18
N ARG A 429 1.89 7.80 43.80
CA ARG A 429 1.01 8.98 44.01
C ARG A 429 1.51 10.44 44.05
N ASP A 430 0.83 11.24 43.20
CA ASP A 430 0.20 12.56 43.39
C ASP A 430 0.88 13.66 44.23
N THR A 431 1.19 14.80 43.58
CA THR A 431 0.48 16.11 43.77
C THR A 431 1.11 17.26 42.97
N SER A 432 0.24 17.99 42.25
CA SER A 432 0.17 19.42 41.90
C SER A 432 1.40 20.33 41.64
N SER A 433 1.28 21.03 40.50
CA SER A 433 1.50 22.48 40.24
C SER A 433 2.90 23.08 40.13
N GLY A 434 3.10 23.88 39.07
CA GLY A 434 4.15 24.92 38.98
C GLY A 434 4.52 25.31 37.54
N GLU A 435 4.16 26.53 37.14
CA GLU A 435 4.31 27.12 35.81
C GLU A 435 5.74 27.59 35.43
N ASN A 436 5.89 27.84 34.12
CA ASN A 436 6.59 28.97 33.45
C ASN A 436 8.00 28.81 32.79
N LYS A 437 7.96 29.02 31.46
CA LYS A 437 8.72 29.96 30.60
C LYS A 437 10.03 29.57 29.88
N THR A 438 9.89 29.51 28.54
CA THR A 438 10.69 30.12 27.44
C THR A 438 12.22 29.97 27.38
N ASN A 439 12.72 29.40 26.28
CA ASN A 439 13.57 30.13 25.32
C ASN A 439 13.76 29.40 23.98
N GLU A 440 13.75 30.20 22.90
CA GLU A 440 14.12 29.84 21.52
C GLU A 440 15.63 29.61 21.38
N GLY A 441 16.02 28.70 20.47
CA GLY A 441 17.41 28.47 20.10
C GLY A 441 17.52 27.54 18.90
N VAL A 442 17.59 28.11 17.70
CA VAL A 442 17.95 27.46 16.44
C VAL A 442 19.39 26.99 16.51
N LEU A 443 19.67 25.69 16.32
CA LEU A 443 21.01 25.20 16.01
C LEU A 443 20.96 24.03 15.01
N ALA A 444 21.88 24.12 14.07
CA ALA A 444 21.95 23.44 12.81
C ALA A 444 22.38 21.97 12.90
N ALA A 445 21.98 21.21 11.87
CA ALA A 445 22.37 19.84 11.62
C ALA A 445 23.89 19.70 11.45
N THR A 446 24.49 18.86 12.29
CA THR A 446 25.77 18.19 12.01
C THR A 446 25.58 16.71 12.24
N ALA A 447 25.56 15.96 11.12
CA ALA A 447 25.52 14.51 11.11
C ALA A 447 26.89 13.97 11.52
N VAL A 448 26.96 13.37 12.70
CA VAL A 448 28.02 12.42 13.09
C VAL A 448 27.28 11.17 13.55
N ALA A 449 27.33 10.13 12.73
CA ALA A 449 26.68 8.85 13.01
C ALA A 449 27.63 7.98 13.83
N GLN A 450 27.25 7.66 15.06
CA GLN A 450 27.86 6.62 15.89
C GLN A 450 26.80 6.07 16.86
N GLU A 451 26.89 4.76 17.12
CA GLU A 451 26.04 3.92 17.98
C GLU A 451 24.70 3.44 17.38
N GLY A 452 24.41 2.15 17.57
CA GLY A 452 23.23 1.45 17.06
C GLY A 452 21.95 2.01 17.66
N CYS A 453 21.44 3.10 17.09
CA CYS A 453 20.28 3.80 17.60
C CYS A 453 19.00 3.07 17.16
N ASN A 454 18.25 2.53 18.12
CA ASN A 454 16.90 1.97 17.92
C ASN A 454 15.90 3.12 17.64
N LEU A 455 16.09 3.84 16.53
CA LEU A 455 15.21 4.93 16.12
C LEU A 455 13.78 4.41 15.94
N VAL A 456 12.84 5.07 16.60
CA VAL A 456 11.41 4.75 16.48
C VAL A 456 10.71 5.91 15.77
N TYR A 457 9.80 5.58 14.87
CA TYR A 457 9.14 6.55 13.99
C TYR A 457 7.70 6.77 14.42
N ARG A 458 7.25 8.02 14.34
CA ARG A 458 5.84 8.40 14.46
C ARG A 458 5.45 9.16 13.22
N CYS A 459 4.23 8.96 12.74
CA CYS A 459 3.72 9.67 11.57
C CYS A 459 2.49 10.48 11.94
N THR A 460 2.48 11.73 11.52
CA THR A 460 1.33 12.64 11.57
C THR A 460 0.75 12.79 10.17
N VAL A 461 -0.58 12.80 10.05
CA VAL A 461 -1.30 12.98 8.78
C VAL A 461 -2.19 14.21 8.87
N LYS A 462 -2.11 15.09 7.87
CA LYS A 462 -2.96 16.27 7.72
C LYS A 462 -3.73 16.22 6.40
N ILE A 463 -5.03 16.49 6.45
CA ILE A 463 -5.90 16.57 5.27
C ILE A 463 -6.49 17.98 5.20
N TYR A 464 -6.36 18.59 4.02
CA TYR A 464 -6.83 19.93 3.74
C TYR A 464 -7.97 19.93 2.72
N SER A 465 -8.86 20.90 2.85
CA SER A 465 -9.86 21.22 1.83
C SER A 465 -9.19 21.68 0.54
N LYS A 466 -9.98 21.79 -0.51
CA LYS A 466 -9.51 22.39 -1.76
C LYS A 466 -9.03 23.84 -1.58
N CYS A 467 -9.64 24.57 -0.65
CA CYS A 467 -9.29 25.94 -0.28
C CYS A 467 -8.12 26.04 0.72
N GLN A 468 -7.36 24.95 0.94
CA GLN A 468 -6.23 24.88 1.88
C GLN A 468 -6.62 25.08 3.36
N GLU A 469 -7.88 24.83 3.72
CA GLU A 469 -8.33 24.84 5.12
C GLU A 469 -8.10 23.46 5.73
N LEU A 470 -7.55 23.38 6.94
CA LEU A 470 -7.30 22.10 7.60
C LEU A 470 -8.64 21.46 8.02
N ILE A 471 -8.88 20.23 7.60
CA ILE A 471 -10.11 19.47 7.90
C ILE A 471 -9.87 18.46 9.01
N LEU A 472 -8.74 17.76 8.93
CA LEU A 472 -8.40 16.62 9.79
C LEU A 472 -6.90 16.56 10.05
N LEU A 473 -6.54 16.29 11.31
CA LEU A 473 -5.18 16.02 11.78
C LEU A 473 -5.18 14.73 12.60
N CYS A 474 -4.39 13.74 12.19
CA CYS A 474 -4.17 12.51 12.95
C CYS A 474 -2.73 12.46 13.45
N SER A 475 -2.54 12.33 14.76
CA SER A 475 -1.22 12.31 15.41
C SER A 475 -1.18 11.20 16.47
N PRO A 476 -1.06 9.93 16.06
CA PRO A 476 -1.17 8.79 16.95
C PRO A 476 -0.05 8.69 17.96
N LYS A 477 -0.36 8.06 19.10
CA LYS A 477 0.61 7.91 20.18
C LYS A 477 1.67 6.82 19.95
N GLU A 478 1.31 5.84 19.13
CA GLU A 478 2.12 4.68 18.80
C GLU A 478 3.36 5.06 17.99
N SER A 479 4.42 4.28 18.20
CA SER A 479 5.70 4.43 17.53
C SER A 479 6.11 3.08 16.92
N TYR A 480 6.74 3.13 15.74
CA TYR A 480 7.05 1.96 14.92
C TYR A 480 8.55 1.88 14.61
N LYS A 481 9.12 0.68 14.54
CA LYS A 481 10.54 0.47 14.18
C LYS A 481 10.87 0.92 12.75
N LYS A 482 9.87 0.94 11.85
CA LYS A 482 10.02 1.37 10.46
C LYS A 482 9.12 2.58 10.18
N GLN A 483 9.68 3.57 9.48
CA GLN A 483 8.96 4.76 9.03
C GLN A 483 7.73 4.42 8.17
N ILE A 484 7.85 3.41 7.28
CA ILE A 484 6.75 2.97 6.40
C ILE A 484 5.57 2.41 7.21
N ASP A 485 5.85 1.62 8.26
CA ASP A 485 4.81 1.03 9.09
C ASP A 485 4.06 2.15 9.84
N ALA A 486 4.78 3.15 10.37
CA ALA A 486 4.15 4.34 10.96
C ALA A 486 3.22 5.07 9.99
N ILE A 487 3.66 5.29 8.74
CA ILE A 487 2.85 5.97 7.72
C ILE A 487 1.57 5.21 7.43
N HIS A 488 1.66 3.89 7.20
CA HIS A 488 0.50 3.07 6.85
C HIS A 488 -0.46 2.88 8.02
N SER A 489 0.05 2.67 9.24
CA SER A 489 -0.81 2.58 10.43
C SER A 489 -1.56 3.88 10.70
N THR A 490 -0.90 5.04 10.59
CA THR A 490 -1.59 6.33 10.74
C THR A 490 -2.64 6.54 9.64
N ALA A 491 -2.31 6.23 8.39
CA ALA A 491 -3.28 6.31 7.29
C ALA A 491 -4.50 5.40 7.53
N LEU A 492 -4.28 4.18 8.02
CA LEU A 492 -5.35 3.22 8.31
C LEU A 492 -6.30 3.72 9.39
N LYS A 493 -5.78 4.32 10.48
CA LYS A 493 -6.61 4.95 11.52
C LYS A 493 -7.54 6.01 10.95
N VAL A 494 -7.03 6.85 10.05
CA VAL A 494 -7.84 7.87 9.36
C VAL A 494 -8.92 7.22 8.50
N LEU A 495 -8.58 6.18 7.72
CA LEU A 495 -9.53 5.46 6.89
C LEU A 495 -10.64 4.77 7.70
N SER A 496 -10.29 4.06 8.77
CA SER A 496 -11.26 3.38 9.64
C SER A 496 -12.23 4.37 10.29
N TRP A 497 -11.75 5.56 10.69
CA TRP A 497 -12.63 6.60 11.18
C TRP A 497 -13.51 7.19 10.09
N LEU A 498 -12.98 7.43 8.89
CA LEU A 498 -13.75 7.93 7.74
C LEU A 498 -14.86 6.95 7.32
N ASP A 499 -14.60 5.64 7.29
CA ASP A 499 -15.64 4.62 7.05
C ASP A 499 -16.77 4.74 8.08
N ARG A 500 -16.41 4.82 9.37
CA ARG A 500 -17.40 4.97 10.46
C ARG A 500 -18.16 6.30 10.40
N PHE A 501 -17.51 7.36 9.97
CA PHE A 501 -18.12 8.67 9.78
C PHE A 501 -19.15 8.65 8.64
N LEU A 502 -18.82 7.99 7.53
CA LEU A 502 -19.71 7.88 6.36
C LEU A 502 -20.88 6.91 6.58
N ASP A 503 -20.74 5.92 7.48
CA ASP A 503 -21.81 4.97 7.81
C ASP A 503 -22.92 5.58 8.71
N LYS A 504 -22.59 6.59 9.53
CA LYS A 504 -23.53 7.22 10.48
C LYS A 504 -24.13 8.52 9.95
N VAL A 505 -25.44 8.48 9.68
CA VAL A 505 -26.20 9.55 9.00
C VAL A 505 -26.38 10.86 9.80
N ASP A 506 -26.40 10.82 11.14
CA ASP A 506 -26.62 12.03 11.96
C ASP A 506 -25.72 12.03 13.19
N MET A 507 -24.41 12.11 12.96
CA MET A 507 -23.46 12.25 14.06
C MET A 507 -23.46 13.69 14.56
N SER A 508 -23.83 13.90 15.83
CA SER A 508 -23.70 15.23 16.45
C SER A 508 -22.23 15.68 16.45
N VAL A 509 -21.96 16.99 16.51
CA VAL A 509 -20.58 17.51 16.56
C VAL A 509 -19.79 16.91 17.74
N GLU A 510 -20.47 16.65 18.86
CA GLU A 510 -19.90 16.05 20.07
C GLU A 510 -19.57 14.56 19.86
N GLU A 511 -20.46 13.80 19.24
CA GLU A 511 -20.24 12.40 18.86
C GLU A 511 -19.13 12.25 17.81
N MET A 512 -19.05 13.19 16.88
CA MET A 512 -18.02 13.24 15.85
C MET A 512 -16.65 13.48 16.45
N THR A 513 -16.56 14.46 17.34
CA THR A 513 -15.31 14.79 18.02
C THR A 513 -14.87 13.67 18.98
N SER A 514 -15.81 13.03 19.69
CA SER A 514 -15.49 11.92 20.59
C SER A 514 -15.08 10.65 19.85
N SER A 515 -15.76 10.31 18.74
CA SER A 515 -15.36 9.17 17.91
C SER A 515 -13.99 9.37 17.26
N ALA A 516 -13.68 10.58 16.78
CA ALA A 516 -12.38 10.93 16.21
C ALA A 516 -11.25 10.83 17.24
N LYS A 517 -11.49 11.27 18.48
CA LYS A 517 -10.53 11.15 19.59
C LYS A 517 -10.12 9.70 19.86
N GLY A 518 -11.02 8.74 19.67
CA GLY A 518 -10.71 7.31 19.79
C GLY A 518 -9.65 6.80 18.81
N PHE A 519 -9.42 7.54 17.71
CA PHE A 519 -8.42 7.22 16.67
C PHE A 519 -7.22 8.19 16.70
N ASP A 520 -7.03 8.98 17.76
CA ASP A 520 -6.04 10.06 17.84
C ASP A 520 -6.22 11.13 16.73
N ILE A 521 -7.47 11.40 16.34
CA ILE A 521 -7.82 12.36 15.29
C ILE A 521 -8.42 13.63 15.91
N LEU A 522 -7.85 14.77 15.52
CA LEU A 522 -8.43 16.09 15.69
C LEU A 522 -9.15 16.49 14.40
N ILE A 523 -10.44 16.79 14.51
CA ILE A 523 -11.28 17.23 13.40
C ILE A 523 -11.65 18.70 13.55
N TYR A 524 -11.93 19.35 12.42
CA TYR A 524 -12.50 20.69 12.35
C TYR A 524 -13.95 20.58 11.83
N PRO A 525 -14.96 20.45 12.72
CA PRO A 525 -16.30 19.97 12.35
C PRO A 525 -17.01 20.84 11.31
N GLN A 526 -16.86 22.17 11.38
CA GLN A 526 -17.53 23.09 10.46
C GLN A 526 -17.03 22.90 9.02
N GLN A 527 -15.71 22.75 8.86
CA GLN A 527 -15.04 22.51 7.58
C GLN A 527 -15.35 21.10 7.07
N LEU A 528 -15.30 20.09 7.94
CA LEU A 528 -15.62 18.72 7.58
C LEU A 528 -17.07 18.58 7.10
N VAL A 529 -18.04 19.10 7.85
CA VAL A 529 -19.46 19.05 7.46
C VAL A 529 -19.66 19.77 6.13
N LYS A 530 -19.05 20.93 5.92
CA LYS A 530 -19.12 21.67 4.65
C LYS A 530 -18.65 20.85 3.45
N GLU A 531 -17.56 20.10 3.58
CA GLU A 531 -17.02 19.27 2.49
C GLU A 531 -17.80 17.95 2.30
N PHE A 532 -18.37 17.38 3.38
CA PHE A 532 -19.06 16.09 3.37
C PHE A 532 -20.59 16.17 3.49
N THR A 533 -21.21 17.35 3.35
CA THR A 533 -22.67 17.55 3.49
C THR A 533 -23.47 16.60 2.58
N LEU A 534 -22.97 16.37 1.36
CA LEU A 534 -23.61 15.49 0.37
C LEU A 534 -23.54 14.01 0.74
N CYS A 535 -22.61 13.59 1.60
CA CYS A 535 -22.51 12.20 2.02
C CYS A 535 -23.60 11.83 3.01
N GLN A 536 -24.08 12.78 3.81
CA GLN A 536 -25.10 12.56 4.85
C GLN A 536 -26.50 12.31 4.27
N THR A 537 -26.74 12.68 3.01
CA THR A 537 -28.05 12.60 2.35
C THR A 537 -28.22 11.39 1.44
N LEU A 538 -27.20 10.51 1.35
CA LEU A 538 -27.22 9.33 0.51
C LEU A 538 -28.02 8.18 1.14
N PRO A 539 -28.71 7.36 0.33
CA PRO A 539 -29.19 6.06 0.79
C PRO A 539 -28.01 5.26 1.35
N LYS A 540 -28.17 4.73 2.57
CA LYS A 540 -27.14 3.93 3.23
C LYS A 540 -26.96 2.63 2.46
N TYR A 541 -25.79 2.46 1.90
CA TYR A 541 -25.32 1.16 1.46
C TYR A 541 -24.34 0.70 2.54
N GLN A 542 -24.80 -0.14 3.48
CA GLN A 542 -23.95 -0.67 4.56
C GLN A 542 -22.87 -1.55 3.97
N TRP A 543 -21.76 -0.94 3.53
CA TRP A 543 -20.58 -1.62 3.00
C TRP A 543 -19.67 -2.19 4.09
N GLY A 544 -20.00 -1.92 5.36
CA GLY A 544 -19.37 -2.54 6.52
C GLY A 544 -20.05 -3.86 6.93
N SER A 545 -19.31 -4.69 7.66
CA SER A 545 -19.76 -6.01 8.09
C SER A 545 -21.10 -5.99 8.83
N ALA A 546 -21.94 -6.94 8.49
CA ALA A 546 -23.08 -7.31 9.29
C ALA A 546 -22.63 -7.92 10.63
N THR A 547 -23.39 -7.66 11.69
CA THR A 547 -23.18 -8.20 13.04
C THR A 547 -23.54 -9.68 13.10
N LEU A 548 -22.79 -10.48 13.87
CA LEU A 548 -23.13 -11.87 14.23
C LEU A 548 -24.49 -11.94 14.96
N ALA A 549 -25.59 -11.94 14.21
CA ALA A 549 -26.93 -12.15 14.72
C ALA A 549 -27.51 -13.42 14.07
N GLY A 550 -27.28 -14.56 14.73
CA GLY A 550 -28.02 -15.80 14.48
C GLY A 550 -27.57 -16.59 13.25
N SER A 551 -26.35 -17.12 13.25
CA SER A 551 -25.93 -18.14 12.29
C SER A 551 -26.61 -19.48 12.62
N PHE A 552 -27.55 -19.92 11.79
CA PHE A 552 -28.04 -21.29 11.79
C PHE A 552 -27.24 -22.12 10.78
N VAL A 553 -26.58 -23.17 11.25
CA VAL A 553 -26.11 -24.25 10.37
C VAL A 553 -27.36 -24.93 9.81
N CYS A 554 -27.62 -24.77 8.51
CA CYS A 554 -28.81 -25.33 7.87
C CYS A 554 -28.72 -26.88 7.85
N PRO A 555 -29.68 -27.64 8.41
CA PRO A 555 -29.60 -29.11 8.49
C PRO A 555 -29.95 -29.85 7.19
N SER A 556 -30.35 -29.13 6.13
CA SER A 556 -31.01 -29.72 4.97
C SER A 556 -30.19 -29.55 3.69
N TYR A 557 -29.01 -30.16 3.65
CA TYR A 557 -28.33 -30.71 2.46
C TYR A 557 -27.23 -31.64 2.96
N SER A 558 -27.65 -32.72 3.62
CA SER A 558 -26.82 -33.91 3.85
C SER A 558 -26.59 -34.63 2.52
N ASN A 559 -25.79 -34.01 1.66
CA ASN A 559 -24.93 -34.70 0.71
C ASN A 559 -23.51 -34.17 0.95
N VAL A 560 -23.10 -34.23 2.23
CA VAL A 560 -21.80 -34.85 2.52
C VAL A 560 -21.89 -36.20 1.81
N GLN A 561 -21.20 -36.35 0.68
CA GLN A 561 -20.95 -37.68 0.15
C GLN A 561 -20.38 -38.44 1.34
N ASN A 562 -21.15 -39.42 1.83
CA ASN A 562 -20.85 -40.26 2.98
C ASN A 562 -19.37 -40.66 2.96
N ASN A 563 -18.54 -39.89 3.65
CA ASN A 563 -17.88 -40.45 4.80
C ASN A 563 -18.64 -39.92 6.01
N THR A 564 -19.20 -40.89 6.71
CA THR A 564 -19.66 -40.82 8.08
C THR A 564 -18.90 -39.76 8.89
N LEU A 565 -19.59 -39.09 9.81
CA LEU A 565 -18.98 -38.64 11.07
C LEU A 565 -18.54 -39.89 11.85
N GLU A 566 -17.55 -40.59 11.29
CA GLU A 566 -16.61 -41.49 11.93
C GLU A 566 -15.31 -40.70 12.01
N GLU A 567 -14.68 -40.77 13.17
CA GLU A 567 -13.43 -40.12 13.52
C GLU A 567 -12.33 -40.46 12.52
N GLU A 568 -12.08 -39.57 11.56
CA GLU A 568 -10.79 -39.45 10.88
C GLU A 568 -10.48 -37.96 10.70
N LEU A 569 -10.19 -37.27 11.81
CA LEU A 569 -9.61 -35.93 11.77
C LEU A 569 -8.14 -36.06 11.31
N SER A 570 -7.94 -35.86 10.01
CA SER A 570 -6.62 -35.62 9.43
C SER A 570 -5.89 -34.47 10.17
N SER A 571 -4.64 -34.75 10.54
CA SER A 571 -3.72 -33.97 11.38
C SER A 571 -3.23 -32.66 10.74
N GLY A 572 -4.13 -31.76 10.34
CA GLY A 572 -3.76 -30.48 9.73
C GLY A 572 -3.47 -29.36 10.73
N THR A 573 -2.54 -28.48 10.38
CA THR A 573 -2.26 -27.23 11.13
C THR A 573 -3.38 -26.24 10.88
N THR A 574 -4.15 -25.87 11.91
CA THR A 574 -5.15 -24.79 11.80
C THR A 574 -4.49 -23.41 11.86
N PRO A 575 -5.02 -22.39 11.16
CA PRO A 575 -4.44 -21.04 11.17
C PRO A 575 -4.52 -20.32 12.52
N SER A 576 -3.44 -19.64 12.93
CA SER A 576 -3.39 -18.78 14.12
C SER A 576 -3.32 -17.29 13.78
N SER A 577 -3.64 -16.41 14.74
CA SER A 577 -3.54 -14.95 14.56
C SER A 577 -2.13 -14.52 14.14
N GLY A 578 -2.05 -13.66 13.13
CA GLY A 578 -0.80 -13.23 12.49
C GLY A 578 -0.27 -14.20 11.43
N SER A 579 -0.91 -15.35 11.22
CA SER A 579 -0.63 -16.24 10.10
C SER A 579 -1.25 -15.68 8.82
N LEU A 580 -0.53 -15.86 7.71
CA LEU A 580 -1.04 -15.57 6.38
C LEU A 580 -1.62 -16.87 5.79
N VAL A 581 -2.92 -16.89 5.57
CA VAL A 581 -3.62 -18.02 4.95
C VAL A 581 -3.88 -17.75 3.48
N CYS A 582 -3.98 -18.80 2.68
CA CYS A 582 -4.50 -18.73 1.32
C CYS A 582 -5.62 -19.73 1.15
N VAL A 583 -6.72 -19.28 0.56
CA VAL A 583 -7.90 -20.08 0.33
C VAL A 583 -8.35 -20.00 -1.12
N THR A 584 -9.00 -21.06 -1.59
CA THR A 584 -9.93 -20.99 -2.72
C THR A 584 -11.31 -20.71 -2.14
N TYR A 585 -12.10 -19.82 -2.72
CA TYR A 585 -13.48 -19.63 -2.28
C TYR A 585 -14.41 -19.32 -3.45
N LYS A 586 -15.70 -19.64 -3.26
CA LYS A 586 -16.80 -19.32 -4.16
C LYS A 586 -18.03 -18.93 -3.35
N ILE A 587 -18.65 -17.81 -3.69
CA ILE A 587 -19.83 -17.26 -3.05
C ILE A 587 -20.98 -17.26 -4.05
N TYR A 588 -22.12 -17.78 -3.62
CA TYR A 588 -23.33 -17.95 -4.41
C TYR A 588 -24.53 -17.26 -3.74
N LEU A 589 -25.46 -16.78 -4.55
CA LEU A 589 -26.81 -16.45 -4.13
C LEU A 589 -27.72 -17.67 -4.35
N ALA A 590 -28.40 -18.13 -3.31
CA ALA A 590 -29.32 -19.27 -3.39
C ALA A 590 -30.71 -18.90 -2.87
N THR A 591 -31.77 -19.40 -3.52
CA THR A 591 -33.16 -19.25 -3.07
C THR A 591 -33.57 -20.42 -2.18
N GLU A 592 -34.36 -20.19 -1.12
CA GLU A 592 -34.78 -21.26 -0.20
C GLU A 592 -35.64 -22.36 -0.84
N ARG A 593 -36.39 -22.04 -1.90
CA ARG A 593 -37.43 -22.92 -2.49
C ARG A 593 -37.04 -23.59 -3.80
N GLU A 594 -36.05 -23.04 -4.50
CA GLU A 594 -35.58 -23.52 -5.80
C GLU A 594 -34.07 -23.74 -5.69
N CYS A 595 -33.58 -24.90 -6.13
CA CYS A 595 -32.17 -25.30 -6.04
C CYS A 595 -31.25 -24.52 -7.00
N ILE A 596 -31.59 -23.26 -7.29
CA ILE A 596 -30.87 -22.36 -8.19
C ILE A 596 -29.78 -21.68 -7.36
N MET A 597 -28.53 -21.87 -7.77
CA MET A 597 -27.37 -21.18 -7.21
C MET A 597 -26.75 -20.31 -8.28
N GLU A 598 -26.79 -19.00 -8.08
CA GLU A 598 -26.15 -18.03 -8.96
C GLU A 598 -24.78 -17.66 -8.39
N HIS A 599 -23.71 -17.84 -9.15
CA HIS A 599 -22.36 -17.50 -8.72
C HIS A 599 -22.17 -15.97 -8.69
N LEU A 600 -21.75 -15.45 -7.54
CA LEU A 600 -21.45 -14.02 -7.35
C LEU A 600 -19.95 -13.75 -7.47
N GLU A 601 -19.15 -14.33 -6.59
CA GLU A 601 -17.73 -14.01 -6.43
C GLU A 601 -16.93 -15.29 -6.16
N GLY A 602 -15.71 -15.39 -6.68
CA GLY A 602 -14.83 -16.49 -6.32
C GLY A 602 -13.38 -16.20 -6.72
N SER A 603 -12.45 -16.85 -6.02
CA SER A 603 -11.02 -16.77 -6.29
C SER A 603 -10.37 -18.14 -6.08
N GLU A 604 -9.40 -18.48 -6.93
CA GLU A 604 -8.59 -19.69 -6.82
C GLU A 604 -7.46 -19.53 -5.79
N GLU A 605 -6.87 -18.33 -5.69
CA GLU A 605 -5.87 -18.02 -4.67
C GLU A 605 -6.20 -16.69 -4.00
N PHE A 606 -6.68 -16.76 -2.77
CA PHE A 606 -7.00 -15.57 -1.98
C PHE A 606 -6.28 -15.58 -0.64
N GLU A 607 -5.31 -14.67 -0.49
CA GLU A 607 -4.48 -14.58 0.70
C GLU A 607 -4.95 -13.52 1.69
N PHE A 608 -4.98 -13.83 2.98
CA PHE A 608 -5.28 -12.85 4.02
C PHE A 608 -4.62 -13.19 5.35
N GLU A 609 -4.41 -12.17 6.19
CA GLU A 609 -3.85 -12.33 7.53
C GLU A 609 -4.98 -12.61 8.52
N ILE A 610 -4.82 -13.67 9.31
CA ILE A 610 -5.75 -14.01 10.40
C ILE A 610 -5.55 -13.04 11.57
N GLY A 611 -6.63 -12.57 12.15
CA GLY A 611 -6.66 -11.67 13.31
C GLY A 611 -6.56 -10.19 12.96
N SER A 612 -6.32 -9.82 11.68
CA SER A 612 -6.34 -8.41 11.26
C SER A 612 -7.73 -7.91 10.88
N GLY A 613 -8.72 -8.81 10.74
CA GLY A 613 -10.04 -8.49 10.18
C GLY A 613 -9.99 -8.18 8.68
N ALA A 614 -9.16 -8.91 7.93
CA ALA A 614 -8.95 -8.66 6.50
C ALA A 614 -10.04 -9.27 5.59
N VAL A 615 -10.94 -10.07 6.17
CA VAL A 615 -12.04 -10.76 5.48
C VAL A 615 -13.32 -10.71 6.31
N SER A 616 -14.43 -11.17 5.74
CA SER A 616 -15.69 -11.32 6.46
C SER A 616 -15.51 -12.13 7.76
N PRO A 617 -16.06 -11.70 8.90
CA PRO A 617 -15.90 -12.38 10.18
C PRO A 617 -16.32 -13.86 10.17
N VAL A 618 -17.33 -14.21 9.37
CA VAL A 618 -17.81 -15.61 9.25
C VAL A 618 -16.78 -16.45 8.48
N LEU A 619 -16.22 -15.92 7.40
CA LEU A 619 -15.19 -16.59 6.61
C LEU A 619 -13.91 -16.78 7.45
N GLU A 620 -13.49 -15.75 8.19
CA GLU A 620 -12.33 -15.85 9.09
C GLU A 620 -12.55 -16.94 10.15
N ALA A 621 -13.71 -16.94 10.81
CA ALA A 621 -14.05 -17.92 11.85
C ALA A 621 -14.07 -19.37 11.33
N VAL A 622 -14.60 -19.59 10.12
CA VAL A 622 -14.59 -20.92 9.49
C VAL A 622 -13.16 -21.33 9.14
N VAL A 623 -12.40 -20.46 8.47
CA VAL A 623 -11.01 -20.78 8.04
C VAL A 623 -10.09 -21.04 9.23
N THR A 624 -10.28 -20.35 10.37
CA THR A 624 -9.51 -20.64 11.60
C THR A 624 -9.75 -22.02 12.19
N GLN A 625 -10.85 -22.68 11.83
CA GLN A 625 -11.19 -24.04 12.28
C GLN A 625 -10.83 -25.11 11.23
N MET A 626 -10.32 -24.71 10.06
CA MET A 626 -10.00 -25.62 8.96
C MET A 626 -8.54 -26.05 8.98
N SER A 627 -8.31 -27.29 8.57
CA SER A 627 -7.01 -27.84 8.21
C SER A 627 -6.68 -27.57 6.74
N VAL A 628 -5.40 -27.60 6.37
CA VAL A 628 -4.97 -27.50 4.97
C VAL A 628 -5.62 -28.61 4.15
N ASP A 629 -6.05 -28.27 2.93
CA ASP A 629 -6.84 -29.06 1.98
C ASP A 629 -8.28 -29.39 2.41
N GLN A 630 -8.71 -28.97 3.60
CA GLN A 630 -10.09 -29.08 4.02
C GLN A 630 -10.97 -28.09 3.24
N SER A 631 -12.19 -28.52 2.92
CA SER A 631 -13.23 -27.66 2.34
C SER A 631 -14.42 -27.54 3.28
N ALA A 632 -15.05 -26.37 3.31
CA ALA A 632 -16.23 -26.07 4.10
C ALA A 632 -17.25 -25.31 3.25
N CYS A 633 -18.54 -25.56 3.51
CA CYS A 633 -19.64 -24.80 2.92
C CYS A 633 -20.54 -24.25 4.04
N PHE A 634 -20.81 -22.96 4.03
CA PHE A 634 -21.58 -22.29 5.07
C PHE A 634 -22.40 -21.13 4.51
N THR A 635 -23.39 -20.69 5.27
CA THR A 635 -24.22 -19.54 4.90
C THR A 635 -23.67 -18.25 5.51
N MET A 636 -23.72 -17.18 4.74
CA MET A 636 -23.37 -15.83 5.16
C MET A 636 -24.63 -14.96 5.17
N GLU A 637 -24.60 -13.89 5.96
CA GLU A 637 -25.67 -12.90 5.95
C GLU A 637 -25.74 -12.22 4.58
N LEU A 638 -26.95 -12.06 4.05
CA LEU A 638 -27.17 -11.41 2.76
C LEU A 638 -26.93 -9.89 2.93
N PRO A 639 -25.91 -9.32 2.26
CA PRO A 639 -25.67 -7.87 2.35
C PRO A 639 -26.75 -7.08 1.61
N ALA A 640 -26.69 -5.75 1.71
CA ALA A 640 -27.58 -4.86 0.97
C ALA A 640 -27.58 -5.18 -0.54
N LYS A 641 -28.74 -5.05 -1.18
CA LYS A 641 -28.96 -5.37 -2.60
C LYS A 641 -27.89 -4.75 -3.51
N GLU A 642 -27.46 -3.54 -3.20
CA GLU A 642 -26.50 -2.77 -3.98
C GLU A 642 -25.09 -3.37 -3.96
N ILE A 643 -24.71 -4.01 -2.85
CA ILE A 643 -23.43 -4.72 -2.73
C ILE A 643 -23.47 -5.99 -3.58
N VAL A 644 -24.59 -6.72 -3.54
CA VAL A 644 -24.81 -7.90 -4.41
C VAL A 644 -24.75 -7.49 -5.88
N LEU A 645 -25.39 -6.37 -6.26
CA LEU A 645 -25.35 -5.86 -7.62
C LEU A 645 -23.97 -5.34 -8.05
N ALA A 646 -23.11 -4.88 -7.14
CA ALA A 646 -21.72 -4.53 -7.44
C ALA A 646 -20.86 -5.73 -7.88
N VAL A 647 -21.33 -6.95 -7.60
CA VAL A 647 -20.65 -8.21 -7.88
C VAL A 647 -21.35 -9.02 -8.97
N ALA A 648 -22.68 -8.89 -9.08
CA ALA A 648 -23.53 -9.59 -10.05
C ALA A 648 -23.02 -9.47 -11.49
N HIS A 649 -22.79 -10.61 -12.15
CA HIS A 649 -22.49 -10.65 -13.58
C HIS A 649 -23.76 -10.45 -14.41
N ASP A 650 -24.88 -11.09 -14.02
CA ASP A 650 -26.22 -10.85 -14.58
C ASP A 650 -27.09 -10.12 -13.54
N SER A 651 -27.15 -8.79 -13.66
CA SER A 651 -27.93 -7.97 -12.73
C SER A 651 -29.44 -8.21 -12.85
N ALA A 652 -29.95 -8.55 -14.04
CA ALA A 652 -31.38 -8.76 -14.25
C ALA A 652 -31.85 -10.05 -13.56
N ASN A 653 -31.09 -11.13 -13.71
CA ASN A 653 -31.34 -12.39 -13.02
C ASN A 653 -31.29 -12.23 -11.49
N ILE A 654 -30.24 -11.56 -10.97
CA ILE A 654 -30.10 -11.30 -9.53
C ILE A 654 -31.25 -10.45 -8.98
N ILE A 655 -31.70 -9.41 -9.69
CA ILE A 655 -32.86 -8.61 -9.25
C ILE A 655 -34.12 -9.46 -9.20
N SER A 656 -34.33 -10.34 -10.18
CA SER A 656 -35.45 -11.28 -10.21
C SER A 656 -35.42 -12.23 -9.01
N LEU A 657 -34.26 -12.84 -8.72
CA LEU A 657 -34.07 -13.73 -7.58
C LEU A 657 -34.32 -13.04 -6.24
N LEU A 658 -33.76 -11.83 -6.05
CA LEU A 658 -33.97 -11.04 -4.83
C LEU A 658 -35.44 -10.60 -4.65
N SER A 659 -36.22 -10.57 -5.74
CA SER A 659 -37.64 -10.19 -5.71
C SER A 659 -38.59 -11.38 -5.56
N SER A 660 -38.16 -12.60 -5.90
CA SER A 660 -39.02 -13.79 -5.95
C SER A 660 -39.12 -14.58 -4.65
N GLY A 661 -38.21 -14.37 -3.68
CA GLY A 661 -38.27 -15.05 -2.39
C GLY A 661 -37.14 -14.72 -1.41
N THR A 662 -37.13 -15.44 -0.28
CA THR A 662 -36.05 -15.40 0.71
C THR A 662 -34.78 -15.99 0.10
N CYS A 663 -33.78 -15.12 -0.09
CA CYS A 663 -32.46 -15.49 -0.59
C CYS A 663 -31.46 -15.63 0.56
N LEU A 664 -30.53 -16.57 0.41
CA LEU A 664 -29.43 -16.82 1.32
C LEU A 664 -28.12 -16.75 0.53
N MET A 665 -27.06 -16.23 1.16
CA MET A 665 -25.72 -16.26 0.58
C MET A 665 -24.99 -17.51 1.08
N LYS A 666 -24.43 -18.29 0.17
CA LYS A 666 -23.65 -19.50 0.49
C LYS A 666 -22.20 -19.30 0.07
N CYS A 667 -21.26 -19.70 0.91
CA CYS A 667 -19.83 -19.67 0.64
C CYS A 667 -19.26 -21.08 0.73
N GLU A 668 -18.59 -21.50 -0.33
CA GLU A 668 -17.71 -22.67 -0.38
C GLU A 668 -16.27 -22.17 -0.26
N VAL A 669 -15.48 -22.75 0.64
CA VAL A 669 -14.07 -22.38 0.85
C VAL A 669 -13.22 -23.62 1.01
N THR A 670 -12.00 -23.59 0.49
CA THR A 670 -10.96 -24.61 0.66
C THR A 670 -9.68 -23.95 1.15
N LEU A 671 -9.09 -24.43 2.23
CA LEU A 671 -7.84 -23.90 2.76
C LEU A 671 -6.64 -24.50 2.03
N LEU A 672 -5.84 -23.71 1.32
CA LEU A 672 -4.73 -24.20 0.49
C LEU A 672 -3.37 -24.17 1.20
N ARG A 673 -3.08 -23.08 1.93
CA ARG A 673 -1.79 -22.91 2.64
C ARG A 673 -1.95 -22.04 3.87
N VAL A 674 -1.11 -22.30 4.87
CA VAL A 674 -0.95 -21.48 6.07
C VAL A 674 0.53 -21.15 6.25
N THR A 675 0.86 -19.86 6.27
CA THR A 675 2.21 -19.36 6.53
C THR A 675 2.23 -18.74 7.92
N VAL A 676 2.94 -19.37 8.85
CA VAL A 676 3.08 -18.90 10.24
C VAL A 676 4.10 -17.75 10.28
N PRO A 677 3.91 -16.70 11.08
CA PRO A 677 4.88 -15.61 11.18
C PRO A 677 6.25 -16.11 11.64
N LEU A 678 7.29 -15.72 10.89
CA LEU A 678 8.69 -16.14 11.07
C LEU A 678 9.23 -15.78 12.47
N GLU A 679 9.55 -16.83 13.24
CA GLU A 679 10.52 -17.03 14.34
C GLU A 679 10.91 -15.84 15.25
N ASP A 680 11.40 -14.72 14.71
CA ASP A 680 11.85 -13.54 15.47
C ASP A 680 10.76 -12.94 16.37
N ARG A 681 9.48 -13.04 15.97
CA ARG A 681 8.36 -12.58 16.79
C ARG A 681 8.05 -13.54 17.95
N MET A 682 8.28 -14.84 17.77
CA MET A 682 8.00 -15.87 18.78
C MET A 682 9.08 -15.87 19.87
N GLU A 683 10.36 -15.81 19.49
CA GLU A 683 11.46 -15.75 20.45
C GLU A 683 11.39 -14.48 21.34
N GLN A 684 11.04 -13.33 20.75
CA GLN A 684 10.90 -12.06 21.49
C GLN A 684 9.67 -12.02 22.42
N ALA A 685 8.63 -12.79 22.12
CA ALA A 685 7.40 -12.83 22.92
C ALA A 685 7.47 -13.82 24.08
N LEU A 686 8.19 -14.94 23.91
CA LEU A 686 8.24 -16.04 24.89
C LEU A 686 9.45 -16.01 25.82
N PHE A 687 10.57 -15.42 25.39
CA PHE A 687 11.82 -15.40 26.15
C PHE A 687 12.32 -13.97 26.38
N SER A 688 12.61 -13.64 27.65
CA SER A 688 13.24 -12.38 28.02
C SER A 688 14.46 -12.67 28.91
N PRO A 689 15.70 -12.46 28.42
CA PRO A 689 16.06 -11.96 27.08
C PRO A 689 15.76 -12.98 25.94
N PRO A 690 15.75 -12.56 24.66
CA PRO A 690 15.54 -13.47 23.52
C PRO A 690 16.48 -14.68 23.53
N LEU A 691 16.00 -15.83 23.03
CA LEU A 691 16.71 -17.12 23.13
C LEU A 691 18.09 -17.09 22.47
N SER A 692 18.21 -16.47 21.29
CA SER A 692 19.49 -16.19 20.62
C SER A 692 20.52 -15.46 21.51
N LYS A 693 20.09 -14.51 22.35
CA LYS A 693 20.98 -13.84 23.31
C LYS A 693 21.34 -14.73 24.49
N GLN A 694 20.40 -15.55 24.97
CA GLN A 694 20.69 -16.51 26.05
C GLN A 694 21.76 -17.53 25.62
N ARG A 695 21.72 -18.02 24.38
CA ARG A 695 22.73 -18.93 23.82
C ARG A 695 24.12 -18.30 23.82
N VAL A 696 24.21 -17.05 23.35
CA VAL A 696 25.47 -16.31 23.35
C VAL A 696 26.01 -16.11 24.77
N GLU A 697 25.16 -15.68 25.71
CA GLU A 697 25.58 -15.48 27.10
C GLU A 697 26.04 -16.80 27.77
N TYR A 698 25.37 -17.91 27.47
CA TYR A 698 25.78 -19.24 27.93
C TYR A 698 27.19 -19.60 27.44
N ALA A 699 27.45 -19.44 26.14
CA ALA A 699 28.76 -19.70 25.56
C ALA A 699 29.84 -18.77 26.15
N VAL A 700 29.55 -17.47 26.27
CA VAL A 700 30.46 -16.48 26.86
C VAL A 700 30.86 -16.87 28.28
N GLN A 701 29.92 -17.31 29.11
CA GLN A 701 30.21 -17.70 30.49
C GLN A 701 31.15 -18.91 30.54
N HIS A 702 30.89 -19.96 29.76
CA HIS A 702 31.77 -21.14 29.68
C HIS A 702 33.17 -20.80 29.15
N ILE A 703 33.24 -19.92 28.15
CA ILE A 703 34.51 -19.44 27.61
C ILE A 703 35.32 -18.72 28.69
N ARG A 704 34.69 -17.86 29.49
CA ARG A 704 35.35 -17.12 30.58
C ARG A 704 35.86 -18.02 31.70
N GLU A 705 35.12 -19.07 32.03
CA GLU A 705 35.50 -20.03 33.09
C GLU A 705 36.68 -20.92 32.68
N SER A 706 36.89 -21.13 31.38
CA SER A 706 37.91 -22.04 30.86
C SER A 706 39.36 -21.51 30.85
N CYS A 707 39.56 -20.19 30.99
CA CYS A 707 40.87 -19.53 30.88
C CYS A 707 41.66 -19.86 29.59
N ALA A 708 40.97 -20.14 28.48
CA ALA A 708 41.57 -20.46 27.19
C ALA A 708 42.28 -19.27 26.53
N ALA A 709 43.23 -19.54 25.63
CA ALA A 709 43.96 -18.52 24.88
C ALA A 709 43.45 -18.37 23.43
N SER A 710 42.74 -19.36 22.89
CA SER A 710 42.29 -19.36 21.50
C SER A 710 40.86 -19.90 21.32
N LEU A 711 40.05 -19.21 20.51
CA LEU A 711 38.66 -19.57 20.20
C LEU A 711 38.40 -19.57 18.69
N VAL A 712 37.76 -20.61 18.18
CA VAL A 712 37.18 -20.64 16.83
C VAL A 712 35.65 -20.76 16.90
N ASP A 713 34.95 -19.93 16.14
CA ASP A 713 33.49 -19.94 16.01
C ASP A 713 33.08 -20.46 14.64
N PHE A 714 32.59 -21.71 14.61
CA PHE A 714 32.11 -22.39 13.41
C PHE A 714 30.65 -21.98 13.14
N GLY A 715 30.41 -21.38 11.98
CA GLY A 715 29.14 -20.75 11.65
C GLY A 715 28.95 -19.41 12.37
N CYS A 716 29.98 -18.55 12.38
CA CYS A 716 29.97 -17.32 13.18
C CYS A 716 28.93 -16.28 12.72
N GLY A 717 28.34 -16.45 11.53
CA GLY A 717 27.32 -15.57 10.98
C GLY A 717 27.78 -14.12 10.91
N SER A 718 27.00 -13.21 11.50
CA SER A 718 27.37 -11.79 11.59
C SER A 718 28.31 -11.47 12.76
N GLY A 719 28.80 -12.46 13.50
CA GLY A 719 29.78 -12.31 14.57
C GLY A 719 29.19 -11.89 15.92
N SER A 720 27.94 -12.25 16.22
CA SER A 720 27.27 -11.85 17.48
C SER A 720 27.99 -12.39 18.73
N LEU A 721 28.45 -13.65 18.70
CA LEU A 721 29.24 -14.24 19.78
C LEU A 721 30.58 -13.52 19.93
N LEU A 722 31.32 -13.36 18.83
CA LEU A 722 32.61 -12.69 18.82
C LEU A 722 32.50 -11.23 19.30
N GLU A 723 31.46 -10.50 18.90
CA GLU A 723 31.16 -9.15 19.41
C GLU A 723 30.93 -9.15 20.92
N SER A 724 30.11 -10.08 21.40
CA SER A 724 29.76 -10.18 22.82
C SER A 724 30.98 -10.51 23.67
N LEU A 725 31.87 -11.40 23.20
CA LEU A 725 33.13 -11.72 23.86
C LEU A 725 34.04 -10.51 24.04
N LEU A 726 34.05 -9.57 23.08
CA LEU A 726 34.83 -8.34 23.17
C LEU A 726 34.27 -7.31 24.17
N ALA A 727 33.04 -7.52 24.66
CA ALA A 727 32.45 -6.67 25.70
C ALA A 727 32.80 -7.13 27.12
N TYR A 728 33.36 -8.33 27.28
CA TYR A 728 33.73 -8.90 28.58
C TYR A 728 35.23 -9.11 28.68
N GLN A 729 35.76 -9.09 29.91
CA GLN A 729 37.15 -9.45 30.16
C GLN A 729 37.33 -10.97 30.04
N THR A 730 38.20 -11.38 29.12
CA THR A 730 38.55 -12.79 28.82
C THR A 730 40.07 -12.97 28.77
N SER A 731 40.54 -14.21 28.84
CA SER A 731 41.95 -14.59 28.66
C SER A 731 42.32 -14.87 27.21
N LEU A 732 41.38 -14.72 26.28
CA LEU A 732 41.56 -15.05 24.88
C LEU A 732 42.59 -14.10 24.24
N GLU A 733 43.55 -14.67 23.52
CA GLU A 733 44.51 -13.93 22.72
C GLU A 733 44.22 -14.03 21.22
N LYS A 734 43.57 -15.11 20.78
CA LYS A 734 43.26 -15.36 19.36
C LYS A 734 41.80 -15.74 19.19
N ILE A 735 41.11 -15.05 18.28
CA ILE A 735 39.75 -15.41 17.86
C ILE A 735 39.69 -15.67 16.36
N ALA A 736 38.95 -16.69 15.95
CA ALA A 736 38.66 -16.99 14.56
C ALA A 736 37.15 -17.19 14.36
N GLY A 737 36.63 -16.73 13.23
CA GLY A 737 35.27 -17.05 12.78
C GLY A 737 35.30 -17.71 11.42
N VAL A 738 34.47 -18.72 11.21
CA VAL A 738 34.33 -19.44 9.94
C VAL A 738 32.87 -19.41 9.52
N ASP A 739 32.58 -19.02 8.29
CA ASP A 739 31.22 -19.07 7.73
C ASP A 739 31.28 -19.17 6.20
N ILE A 740 30.27 -19.77 5.57
CA ILE A 740 30.13 -19.80 4.10
C ILE A 740 29.46 -18.52 3.56
N SER A 741 28.83 -17.73 4.42
CA SER A 741 28.09 -16.53 4.07
C SER A 741 28.99 -15.30 4.08
N GLN A 742 29.58 -14.99 2.91
CA GLN A 742 30.36 -13.77 2.69
C GLN A 742 29.63 -12.50 3.16
N ARG A 743 28.31 -12.44 2.98
CA ARG A 743 27.50 -11.29 3.44
C ARG A 743 27.48 -11.16 4.97
N ALA A 744 27.50 -12.28 5.69
CA ALA A 744 27.55 -12.30 7.14
C ALA A 744 28.96 -11.97 7.65
N LEU A 745 29.99 -12.59 7.06
CA LEU A 745 31.41 -12.29 7.35
C LEU A 745 31.75 -10.80 7.14
N ALA A 746 31.24 -10.18 6.08
CA ALA A 746 31.44 -8.76 5.82
C ALA A 746 30.82 -7.85 6.91
N ARG A 747 29.75 -8.30 7.59
CA ARG A 747 29.19 -7.61 8.76
C ARG A 747 30.04 -7.87 10.01
N ALA A 748 30.43 -9.13 10.24
CA ALA A 748 31.28 -9.52 11.35
C ALA A 748 32.60 -8.72 11.35
N ALA A 749 33.28 -8.63 10.20
CA ALA A 749 34.51 -7.87 10.04
C ALA A 749 34.37 -6.41 10.47
N LYS A 750 33.28 -5.74 10.07
CA LYS A 750 33.02 -4.34 10.46
C LYS A 750 32.81 -4.17 11.96
N ILE A 751 32.04 -5.06 12.56
CA ILE A 751 31.75 -5.03 14.00
C ILE A 751 33.04 -5.25 14.78
N LEU A 752 33.80 -6.30 14.43
CA LEU A 752 35.07 -6.62 15.08
C LEU A 752 36.09 -5.49 14.91
N HIS A 753 36.23 -4.94 13.71
CA HIS A 753 37.12 -3.81 13.45
C HIS A 753 36.77 -2.60 14.33
N SER A 754 35.49 -2.25 14.44
CA SER A 754 35.02 -1.16 15.29
C SER A 754 35.28 -1.41 16.78
N LYS A 755 35.08 -2.63 17.26
CA LYS A 755 35.23 -2.98 18.68
C LYS A 755 36.69 -3.13 19.09
N LEU A 756 37.54 -3.69 18.23
CA LEU A 756 38.96 -3.88 18.50
C LEU A 756 39.75 -2.56 18.41
N ASN A 757 39.32 -1.62 17.56
CA ASN A 757 40.00 -0.32 17.40
C ASN A 757 39.33 0.84 18.16
N GLY A 758 38.08 0.70 18.62
CA GLY A 758 37.34 1.78 19.29
C GLY A 758 37.78 2.11 20.72
N ASN A 759 38.66 1.31 21.33
CA ASN A 759 39.03 1.42 22.75
C ASN A 759 40.34 2.22 23.02
N ILE A 760 40.81 3.03 22.07
CA ILE A 760 42.12 3.72 22.18
C ILE A 760 42.13 4.87 23.21
N GLU A 761 40.97 5.43 23.58
CA GLU A 761 40.87 6.56 24.53
C GLU A 761 40.63 6.17 26.00
N ALA A 762 40.42 4.89 26.31
CA ALA A 762 40.26 4.43 27.69
C ALA A 762 41.62 4.03 28.29
N GLU A 763 42.02 4.62 29.42
CA GLU A 763 43.31 4.42 30.12
C GLU A 763 43.56 2.97 30.64
N GLN A 764 42.76 1.99 30.23
CA GLN A 764 42.96 0.56 30.51
C GLN A 764 42.52 -0.24 29.27
N PRO A 765 43.41 -0.99 28.58
CA PRO A 765 42.99 -1.85 27.47
C PRO A 765 42.13 -3.00 28.02
N ILE A 766 40.84 -2.97 27.70
CA ILE A 766 39.85 -3.94 28.21
C ILE A 766 40.06 -5.34 27.59
N ASN A 767 40.73 -5.45 26.43
CA ASN A 767 40.78 -6.68 25.63
C ASN A 767 42.22 -7.20 25.44
N SER A 768 42.43 -8.48 25.77
CA SER A 768 43.67 -9.26 25.64
C SER A 768 43.90 -9.87 24.25
N ILE A 769 42.95 -9.67 23.33
CA ILE A 769 43.00 -10.19 21.95
C ILE A 769 44.16 -9.58 21.18
N LYS A 770 45.06 -10.43 20.68
CA LYS A 770 46.21 -10.07 19.83
C LYS A 770 45.94 -10.32 18.35
N SER A 771 45.04 -11.26 18.02
CA SER A 771 44.73 -11.67 16.65
C SER A 771 43.25 -12.00 16.49
N ALA A 772 42.64 -11.50 15.41
CA ALA A 772 41.28 -11.85 15.01
C ALA A 772 41.23 -12.13 13.50
N ILE A 773 40.70 -13.29 13.10
CA ILE A 773 40.67 -13.70 11.68
C ILE A 773 39.26 -14.21 11.32
N LEU A 774 38.78 -13.85 10.14
CA LEU A 774 37.54 -14.37 9.56
C LEU A 774 37.84 -15.14 8.27
N TYR A 775 37.34 -16.36 8.20
CA TYR A 775 37.53 -17.30 7.11
C TYR A 775 36.21 -17.55 6.36
N ASP A 776 36.27 -17.54 5.03
CA ASP A 776 35.23 -18.09 4.15
C ASP A 776 35.55 -19.56 3.88
N GLY A 777 34.68 -20.45 4.35
CA GLY A 777 34.94 -21.87 4.33
C GLY A 777 33.79 -22.73 4.86
N SER A 778 33.69 -23.95 4.34
CA SER A 778 32.73 -24.94 4.83
C SER A 778 33.29 -25.67 6.03
N ILE A 779 32.52 -25.73 7.13
CA ILE A 779 32.93 -26.45 8.35
C ILE A 779 33.04 -27.96 8.18
N LEU A 780 32.59 -28.50 7.03
CA LEU A 780 32.77 -29.89 6.60
C LEU A 780 34.14 -30.16 5.98
N THR A 781 34.97 -29.13 5.82
CA THR A 781 36.34 -29.26 5.30
C THR A 781 37.34 -28.90 6.39
N CYS A 782 38.45 -29.62 6.45
CA CYS A 782 39.50 -29.36 7.44
C CYS A 782 40.46 -28.29 6.91
N ASP A 783 40.77 -27.30 7.75
CA ASP A 783 41.79 -26.29 7.49
C ASP A 783 42.86 -26.33 8.59
N SER A 784 44.09 -26.63 8.20
CA SER A 784 45.20 -26.83 9.14
C SER A 784 45.50 -25.62 10.04
N ARG A 785 45.10 -24.40 9.65
CA ARG A 785 45.31 -23.17 10.44
C ARG A 785 44.42 -23.08 11.67
N LEU A 786 43.34 -23.86 11.73
CA LEU A 786 42.41 -23.90 12.86
C LEU A 786 42.66 -25.09 13.81
N CYS A 787 43.63 -25.95 13.49
CA CYS A 787 44.01 -27.06 14.36
C CYS A 787 44.64 -26.56 15.67
N GLY A 788 44.24 -27.15 16.80
CA GLY A 788 44.83 -26.87 18.10
C GLY A 788 44.33 -25.60 18.79
N TYR A 789 43.21 -25.03 18.33
CA TYR A 789 42.47 -24.03 19.09
C TYR A 789 41.95 -24.61 20.41
N ASP A 790 41.94 -23.82 21.49
CA ASP A 790 41.55 -24.30 22.81
C ASP A 790 40.03 -24.51 22.89
N ILE A 791 39.24 -23.56 22.38
CA ILE A 791 37.79 -23.64 22.34
C ILE A 791 37.30 -23.60 20.90
N ALA A 792 36.30 -24.44 20.60
CA ALA A 792 35.46 -24.32 19.42
C ALA A 792 33.99 -24.08 19.83
N THR A 793 33.30 -23.18 19.15
CA THR A 793 31.85 -22.99 19.28
C THR A 793 31.15 -23.31 17.96
N CYS A 794 29.95 -23.87 18.05
CA CYS A 794 29.08 -24.18 16.92
C CYS A 794 27.63 -24.03 17.40
N LEU A 795 27.10 -22.81 17.33
CA LEU A 795 25.82 -22.44 17.96
C LEU A 795 24.70 -22.35 16.93
N GLU A 796 23.76 -23.30 16.95
CA GLU A 796 22.62 -23.38 16.01
C GLU A 796 23.08 -23.41 14.54
N VAL A 797 23.92 -24.38 14.19
CA VAL A 797 24.52 -24.50 12.84
C VAL A 797 24.32 -25.90 12.26
N ILE A 798 24.43 -26.94 13.10
CA ILE A 798 24.37 -28.33 12.64
C ILE A 798 23.02 -28.69 12.03
N GLU A 799 21.94 -28.04 12.44
CA GLU A 799 20.59 -28.24 11.89
C GLU A 799 20.37 -27.63 10.51
N HIS A 800 21.28 -26.76 10.04
CA HIS A 800 21.21 -26.14 8.71
C HIS A 800 21.88 -26.99 7.61
N MET A 801 22.44 -28.15 7.97
CA MET A 801 23.01 -29.13 7.04
C MET A 801 22.31 -30.47 7.18
N GLU A 802 22.51 -31.37 6.22
CA GLU A 802 21.91 -32.70 6.27
C GLU A 802 22.43 -33.47 7.50
N GLU A 803 21.61 -34.37 8.07
CA GLU A 803 21.94 -35.06 9.34
C GLU A 803 23.28 -35.84 9.28
N HIS A 804 23.60 -36.41 8.11
CA HIS A 804 24.87 -37.11 7.88
C HIS A 804 26.07 -36.15 7.80
N ASP A 805 25.86 -34.92 7.33
CA ASP A 805 26.88 -33.87 7.31
C ASP A 805 27.13 -33.34 8.73
N ALA A 806 26.09 -33.21 9.56
CA ALA A 806 26.25 -32.87 10.98
C ALA A 806 27.08 -33.93 11.74
N CYS A 807 26.88 -35.21 11.43
CA CYS A 807 27.70 -36.30 11.97
C CYS A 807 29.15 -36.21 11.48
N SER A 808 29.33 -35.94 10.19
CA SER A 808 30.66 -35.76 9.57
C SER A 808 31.41 -34.57 10.18
N PHE A 809 30.73 -33.44 10.39
CA PHE A 809 31.26 -32.29 11.11
C PHE A 809 31.72 -32.67 12.51
N GLY A 810 30.89 -33.38 13.27
CA GLY A 810 31.24 -33.87 14.61
C GLY A 810 32.53 -34.69 14.62
N ASP A 811 32.68 -35.59 13.65
CA ASP A 811 33.89 -36.39 13.49
C ASP A 811 35.10 -35.53 13.11
N ILE A 812 34.96 -34.59 12.17
CA ILE A 812 36.04 -33.69 11.74
C ILE A 812 36.51 -32.80 12.89
N VAL A 813 35.58 -32.20 13.65
CA VAL A 813 35.92 -31.26 14.72
C VAL A 813 36.65 -31.92 15.87
N LEU A 814 36.27 -33.12 16.28
CA LEU A 814 36.95 -33.81 17.38
C LEU A 814 38.22 -34.56 16.94
N SER A 815 38.30 -35.04 15.69
CA SER A 815 39.46 -35.80 15.20
C SER A 815 40.56 -34.96 14.56
N SER A 816 40.19 -33.87 13.88
CA SER A 816 41.12 -33.06 13.07
C SER A 816 41.40 -31.70 13.71
N PHE A 817 40.37 -30.96 14.11
CA PHE A 817 40.55 -29.68 14.82
C PHE A 817 40.98 -29.89 16.28
N CYS A 818 40.49 -30.96 16.92
CA CYS A 818 40.85 -31.44 18.27
C CYS A 818 40.85 -30.36 19.37
N PRO A 819 39.78 -29.56 19.53
CA PRO A 819 39.74 -28.51 20.54
C PRO A 819 39.78 -29.08 21.96
N GLN A 820 40.24 -28.31 22.95
CA GLN A 820 40.15 -28.74 24.36
C GLN A 820 38.69 -28.73 24.84
N ILE A 821 37.93 -27.73 24.39
CA ILE A 821 36.50 -27.57 24.69
C ILE A 821 35.75 -27.33 23.37
N LEU A 822 34.66 -28.07 23.14
CA LEU A 822 33.72 -27.79 22.06
C LEU A 822 32.33 -27.53 22.64
N ILE A 823 31.70 -26.42 22.27
CA ILE A 823 30.33 -26.09 22.66
C ILE A 823 29.44 -26.15 21.41
N VAL A 824 28.49 -27.07 21.41
CA VAL A 824 27.51 -27.24 20.33
C VAL A 824 26.12 -26.92 20.85
N SER A 825 25.35 -26.10 20.14
CA SER A 825 23.93 -25.91 20.41
C SER A 825 23.07 -26.30 19.22
N THR A 826 21.86 -26.76 19.50
CA THR A 826 20.83 -27.05 18.51
C THR A 826 19.43 -26.95 19.14
N PRO A 827 18.37 -26.68 18.37
CA PRO A 827 17.00 -26.65 18.88
C PRO A 827 16.56 -27.95 19.57
N ASN A 828 15.79 -27.85 20.65
CA ASN A 828 15.09 -29.00 21.23
C ASN A 828 13.75 -29.25 20.52
N TYR A 829 13.67 -30.30 19.71
CA TYR A 829 12.43 -30.66 19.02
C TYR A 829 11.25 -30.86 19.98
N GLU A 830 11.48 -31.40 21.17
CA GLU A 830 10.42 -31.63 22.17
C GLU A 830 9.82 -30.33 22.71
N TYR A 831 10.60 -29.25 22.69
CA TYR A 831 10.16 -27.93 23.14
C TYR A 831 9.28 -27.24 22.09
N ASN A 832 9.29 -27.69 20.82
CA ASN A 832 8.44 -27.14 19.77
C ASN A 832 6.96 -27.23 20.11
N VAL A 833 6.58 -28.29 20.84
CA VAL A 833 5.22 -28.47 21.35
C VAL A 833 4.82 -27.29 22.24
N ILE A 834 5.72 -26.74 23.08
CA ILE A 834 5.42 -25.55 23.89
C ILE A 834 5.33 -24.30 23.05
N LEU A 835 6.29 -24.08 22.13
CA LEU A 835 6.27 -22.91 21.24
C LEU A 835 4.98 -22.88 20.40
N GLN A 836 4.48 -24.07 20.06
CA GLN A 836 3.23 -24.27 19.33
C GLN A 836 1.99 -24.22 20.26
N LYS A 837 2.04 -24.71 21.51
CA LYS A 837 0.95 -24.63 22.52
C LYS A 837 0.78 -23.27 23.20
N SER A 838 1.80 -22.41 23.19
CA SER A 838 1.65 -21.00 23.58
C SER A 838 0.87 -20.17 22.54
N THR A 839 0.51 -20.81 21.43
CA THR A 839 -0.61 -20.43 20.56
C THR A 839 -1.89 -21.00 21.19
N PRO A 840 -3.01 -20.24 21.31
CA PRO A 840 -4.18 -20.75 22.04
C PRO A 840 -4.73 -22.03 21.37
N GLN A 841 -4.69 -23.17 22.08
CA GLN A 841 -5.49 -24.35 21.74
C GLN A 841 -6.39 -24.72 22.92
N TYR A 842 -7.69 -24.81 22.63
CA TYR A 842 -8.71 -25.34 23.52
C TYR A 842 -8.60 -26.86 23.59
N GLN A 843 -8.84 -27.38 24.79
CA GLN A 843 -8.82 -28.79 25.16
C GLN A 843 -10.08 -29.50 24.65
N ASP A 844 -9.92 -30.70 24.11
CA ASP A 844 -10.72 -31.84 24.54
C ASP A 844 -9.89 -33.12 24.37
N ASP A 845 -9.79 -33.86 25.47
CA ASP A 845 -9.06 -35.11 25.62
C ASP A 845 -9.90 -36.27 25.07
N ASP A 846 -9.36 -37.06 24.15
CA ASP A 846 -9.81 -38.44 23.94
C ASP A 846 -8.62 -39.41 24.02
N PRO A 847 -8.66 -40.46 24.86
CA PRO A 847 -7.47 -41.18 25.28
C PRO A 847 -7.30 -42.52 24.58
N ASP A 848 -7.46 -42.64 23.25
CA ASP A 848 -7.19 -43.94 22.60
C ASP A 848 -6.79 -43.81 21.12
N GLU A 849 -5.60 -43.25 20.83
CA GLU A 849 -4.90 -43.59 19.58
C GLU A 849 -3.38 -43.36 19.67
N LYS A 850 -2.72 -44.21 20.47
CA LYS A 850 -1.29 -44.46 20.32
C LYS A 850 -1.12 -45.29 19.04
N SER A 851 -0.72 -44.67 17.91
CA SER A 851 0.22 -45.22 16.91
C SER A 851 0.15 -44.48 15.56
N GLN A 852 0.57 -43.21 15.49
CA GLN A 852 1.33 -42.66 14.36
C GLN A 852 1.80 -41.25 14.73
N GLN A 853 3.12 -41.06 14.74
CA GLN A 853 3.80 -39.87 15.25
C GLN A 853 3.34 -38.58 14.56
N GLN A 854 2.57 -37.81 15.31
CA GLN A 854 2.29 -36.39 15.13
C GLN A 854 3.63 -35.62 15.03
N SER A 855 4.16 -35.45 13.81
CA SER A 855 5.42 -34.75 13.59
C SER A 855 5.20 -33.24 13.82
N CYS A 856 5.75 -32.70 14.89
CA CYS A 856 5.90 -31.26 15.05
C CYS A 856 6.70 -30.70 13.87
N LYS A 857 6.23 -29.60 13.28
CA LYS A 857 7.04 -28.85 12.29
C LYS A 857 8.30 -28.30 12.94
N PHE A 858 9.41 -28.25 12.20
CA PHE A 858 10.65 -27.57 12.61
C PHE A 858 10.41 -26.07 12.84
N ARG A 859 11.20 -25.45 13.71
CA ARG A 859 11.14 -24.03 14.08
C ARG A 859 11.43 -23.09 12.94
N ASN A 860 12.34 -23.49 12.05
CA ASN A 860 12.75 -22.73 10.87
C ASN A 860 12.60 -23.59 9.61
N HIS A 861 12.24 -22.95 8.49
CA HIS A 861 12.11 -23.59 7.19
C HIS A 861 13.46 -23.99 6.56
N ASP A 862 14.56 -23.39 7.03
CA ASP A 862 15.91 -23.72 6.57
C ASP A 862 16.53 -24.91 7.34
N HIS A 863 15.92 -25.34 8.45
CA HIS A 863 16.38 -26.52 9.20
C HIS A 863 16.14 -27.80 8.39
N LYS A 864 17.15 -28.67 8.33
CA LYS A 864 17.09 -30.00 7.70
C LYS A 864 16.61 -31.07 8.68
N PHE A 865 16.91 -30.89 9.96
CA PHE A 865 16.46 -31.76 11.04
C PHE A 865 16.35 -30.96 12.35
N GLU A 866 15.64 -31.50 13.33
CA GLU A 866 15.67 -31.02 14.72
C GLU A 866 15.64 -32.22 15.66
N TRP A 867 16.62 -32.30 16.57
CA TRP A 867 16.76 -33.45 17.46
C TRP A 867 15.98 -33.27 18.76
N THR A 868 15.41 -34.39 19.22
CA THR A 868 14.93 -34.56 20.60
C THR A 868 16.10 -34.55 21.59
N ARG A 869 15.83 -34.47 22.90
CA ARG A 869 16.86 -34.59 23.94
C ARG A 869 17.60 -35.91 23.84
N GLN A 870 16.87 -36.98 23.60
CA GLN A 870 17.45 -38.31 23.46
C GLN A 870 18.37 -38.41 22.23
N GLN A 871 17.91 -37.95 21.06
CA GLN A 871 18.70 -38.00 19.82
C GLN A 871 20.00 -37.20 19.95
N PHE A 872 19.92 -35.97 20.46
CA PHE A 872 21.09 -35.12 20.66
C PHE A 872 22.05 -35.71 21.70
N CYS A 873 21.54 -36.21 22.83
CA CYS A 873 22.35 -36.86 23.85
C CYS A 873 23.05 -38.12 23.32
N GLN A 874 22.36 -38.93 22.52
CA GLN A 874 22.92 -40.14 21.94
C GLN A 874 24.05 -39.78 20.95
N TRP A 875 23.76 -38.91 19.99
CA TRP A 875 24.76 -38.45 19.00
C TRP A 875 26.02 -37.90 19.69
N ALA A 876 25.84 -37.00 20.65
CA ALA A 876 26.96 -36.37 21.34
C ALA A 876 27.72 -37.37 22.24
N SER A 877 27.05 -38.30 22.92
CA SER A 877 27.72 -39.29 23.77
C SER A 877 28.51 -40.31 22.95
N GLU A 878 27.96 -40.78 21.83
CA GLU A 878 28.65 -41.68 20.91
C GLU A 878 29.86 -40.99 20.28
N LEU A 879 29.73 -39.72 19.90
CA LEU A 879 30.81 -38.91 19.38
C LEU A 879 31.92 -38.70 20.42
N ALA A 880 31.56 -38.35 21.66
CA ALA A 880 32.52 -38.17 22.75
C ALA A 880 33.29 -39.46 23.07
N LEU A 881 32.60 -40.61 23.09
CA LEU A 881 33.21 -41.91 23.31
C LEU A 881 34.21 -42.28 22.21
N ARG A 882 33.85 -42.06 20.94
CA ARG A 882 34.71 -42.36 19.78
C ARG A 882 36.00 -41.55 19.77
N HIS A 883 35.96 -40.29 20.22
CA HIS A 883 37.08 -39.35 20.11
C HIS A 883 37.79 -39.04 21.44
N ASN A 884 37.48 -39.76 22.53
CA ASN A 884 38.06 -39.56 23.86
C ASN A 884 37.77 -38.18 24.51
N TYR A 885 36.52 -37.75 24.43
CA TYR A 885 35.99 -36.59 25.14
C TYR A 885 35.04 -37.02 26.25
N ASP A 886 34.90 -36.18 27.27
CA ASP A 886 33.73 -36.14 28.14
C ASP A 886 32.70 -35.17 27.55
N VAL A 887 31.41 -35.41 27.80
CA VAL A 887 30.33 -34.53 27.34
C VAL A 887 29.40 -34.18 28.50
N GLU A 888 29.10 -32.89 28.64
CA GLU A 888 28.17 -32.34 29.61
C GLU A 888 26.97 -31.73 28.88
N PHE A 889 25.75 -32.10 29.30
CA PHE A 889 24.50 -31.64 28.68
C PHE A 889 23.84 -30.52 29.47
N SER A 890 23.32 -29.54 28.76
CA SER A 890 22.75 -28.30 29.30
C SER A 890 21.84 -27.64 28.27
N GLY A 891 21.40 -26.41 28.50
CA GLY A 891 20.62 -25.65 27.53
C GLY A 891 20.15 -24.30 28.06
N VAL A 892 19.36 -23.60 27.23
CA VAL A 892 18.78 -22.27 27.55
C VAL A 892 17.31 -22.21 27.16
N GLY A 893 16.58 -21.20 27.66
CA GLY A 893 15.14 -21.03 27.40
C GLY A 893 14.24 -22.00 28.18
N GLY A 894 14.68 -22.53 29.32
CA GLY A 894 13.90 -23.45 30.13
C GLY A 894 14.65 -23.88 31.39
N GLU A 895 14.17 -24.94 32.05
CA GLU A 895 14.80 -25.53 33.23
C GLU A 895 15.01 -27.03 33.01
N PRO A 896 16.12 -27.63 33.47
CA PRO A 896 16.45 -29.02 33.18
C PRO A 896 15.48 -30.02 33.83
N ASN A 897 14.90 -29.65 34.98
CA ASN A 897 14.05 -30.52 35.79
C ASN A 897 12.54 -30.36 35.50
N LYS A 898 12.19 -29.58 34.47
CA LYS A 898 10.81 -29.30 34.11
C LYS A 898 10.58 -29.70 32.67
N GLU A 899 9.62 -30.59 32.42
CA GLU A 899 9.25 -30.97 31.05
C GLU A 899 8.81 -29.74 30.23
N PRO A 900 9.27 -29.60 28.97
CA PRO A 900 10.07 -30.49 28.12
C PRO A 900 11.60 -30.25 28.18
N GLY A 901 12.09 -29.55 29.21
CA GLY A 901 13.50 -29.20 29.39
C GLY A 901 13.85 -27.83 28.83
N PHE A 902 15.06 -27.70 28.28
CA PHE A 902 15.52 -26.47 27.64
C PHE A 902 14.96 -26.29 26.22
N ALA A 903 14.81 -25.04 25.79
CA ALA A 903 14.36 -24.71 24.44
C ALA A 903 15.47 -24.90 23.39
N SER A 904 16.69 -24.47 23.70
CA SER A 904 17.89 -24.85 22.93
C SER A 904 18.74 -25.76 23.80
N GLN A 905 19.17 -26.89 23.23
CA GLN A 905 20.01 -27.87 23.91
C GLN A 905 21.47 -27.55 23.63
N ILE A 906 22.34 -27.80 24.60
CA ILE A 906 23.77 -27.50 24.49
C ILE A 906 24.58 -28.68 25.03
N ALA A 907 25.54 -29.15 24.23
CA ALA A 907 26.54 -30.14 24.62
C ALA A 907 27.92 -29.48 24.71
N VAL A 908 28.58 -29.65 25.86
CA VAL A 908 29.94 -29.18 26.11
C VAL A 908 30.87 -30.39 26.16
N PHE A 909 31.73 -30.52 25.15
CA PHE A 909 32.73 -31.57 25.09
C PHE A 909 34.04 -31.10 25.72
N ARG A 910 34.66 -31.94 26.55
CA ARG A 910 35.96 -31.68 27.18
C ARG A 910 36.93 -32.82 26.88
N ARG A 911 38.11 -32.49 26.38
CA ARG A 911 39.10 -33.48 25.95
C ARG A 911 39.75 -34.20 27.14
N LYS A 912 39.81 -35.54 27.14
CA LYS A 912 40.40 -36.33 28.26
C LYS A 912 41.92 -36.35 28.30
N TYR A 913 42.54 -36.48 27.13
CA TYR A 913 43.99 -36.62 26.99
C TYR A 913 44.50 -35.85 25.77
N SER A 914 45.66 -35.21 25.89
CA SER A 914 46.33 -34.52 24.79
C SER A 914 47.07 -35.51 23.89
N SER A 915 46.38 -36.04 22.88
CA SER A 915 47.04 -36.77 21.78
C SER A 915 47.60 -35.75 20.76
N PRO A 916 48.77 -36.02 20.15
CA PRO A 916 49.32 -35.13 19.13
C PRO A 916 48.38 -35.03 17.93
N VAL A 917 48.20 -33.80 17.45
CA VAL A 917 47.36 -33.49 16.27
C VAL A 917 48.10 -33.96 15.02
N ASN A 918 47.56 -34.95 14.30
CA ASN A 918 48.01 -35.27 12.95
C ASN A 918 47.27 -34.34 11.98
N ALA A 919 47.84 -33.17 11.71
CA ALA A 919 47.29 -32.25 10.73
C ALA A 919 47.85 -32.58 9.34
N ASP A 920 46.98 -32.88 8.38
CA ASP A 920 47.32 -32.80 6.96
C ASP A 920 47.49 -31.33 6.55
N PHE A 921 48.58 -31.01 5.82
CA PHE A 921 48.96 -29.64 5.45
C PHE A 921 48.13 -29.06 4.31
N THR A 922 46.82 -28.99 4.48
CA THR A 922 45.90 -28.39 3.50
C THR A 922 45.24 -27.14 4.08
N GLU A 923 45.31 -26.05 3.31
CA GLU A 923 44.62 -24.78 3.57
C GLU A 923 43.49 -24.67 2.55
N HIS A 924 42.25 -24.76 3.03
CA HIS A 924 41.06 -24.79 2.18
C HIS A 924 40.22 -23.51 2.29
N TYR A 925 40.43 -22.70 3.34
CA TYR A 925 39.64 -21.50 3.58
C TYR A 925 40.28 -20.24 3.00
N ASP A 926 39.45 -19.30 2.57
CA ASP A 926 39.90 -17.98 2.17
C ASP A 926 39.87 -17.02 3.36
N VAL A 927 40.98 -16.33 3.62
CA VAL A 927 41.02 -15.27 4.64
C VAL A 927 40.28 -14.05 4.11
N ILE A 928 39.14 -13.73 4.72
CA ILE A 928 38.29 -12.61 4.32
C ILE A 928 38.68 -11.32 5.02
N TRP A 929 39.10 -11.44 6.29
CA TRP A 929 39.50 -10.31 7.10
C TRP A 929 40.45 -10.78 8.20
N GLU A 930 41.52 -10.02 8.42
CA GLU A 930 42.52 -10.29 9.44
C GLU A 930 42.84 -9.00 10.19
N TRP A 931 42.98 -9.12 11.51
CA TRP A 931 43.41 -8.06 12.41
C TRP A 931 44.47 -8.60 13.36
N SER A 932 45.51 -7.79 13.57
CA SER A 932 46.57 -8.06 14.53
C SER A 932 46.89 -6.79 15.31
N SER A 933 47.12 -6.91 16.62
CA SER A 933 47.46 -5.76 17.47
C SER A 933 48.77 -5.07 17.06
N SER A 934 49.69 -5.79 16.42
CA SER A 934 50.98 -5.28 15.91
C SER A 934 50.86 -4.36 14.68
N ASN A 935 49.77 -4.43 13.91
CA ASN A 935 49.58 -3.60 12.71
C ASN A 935 49.14 -2.15 13.02
N ASN A 936 48.88 -1.82 14.29
CA ASN A 936 48.48 -0.49 14.78
C ASN A 936 49.56 0.17 15.67
N SER A 937 50.82 -0.29 15.60
CA SER A 937 51.96 0.33 16.29
C SER A 937 52.51 1.55 15.53
#